data_AF-A0A922AE53-F1
#
_entry.id   AF-A0A922AE53-F1
#
_cell.length_a   1.000
_cell.length_b   1.000
_cell.length_c   1.000
_cell.angle_alpha   90.00
_cell.angle_beta   90.00
_cell.angle_gamma   90.00
#
_symmetry.space_group_name_H-M   'P 1'
#
loop_
_entity.id
_entity.type
_entity.pdbx_description
1 polymer ?
#
loop_
_entity_poly.entity_id
_entity_poly.type
_entity_poly.pdbx_seq_one_letter_code
_entity_poly.pdbx_strand_id
1 'polypeptide(L)'
;MTSSSMAFQSGASTYSSSSLSSSTHLWNHDVFLSFRGEDVRYGFISHLHQALNQRGIKTYIDSINLERGEEISPVLCKAIEESIISIIVLSKNYAESRWCLDELLKILDCKETIVLPIFYHVDPSEVRHQKGIFGESFDKLGDKLKDNAKMLKWKVALKRVADLSGFTLAKCRKESEFILEIIQWVDLKIVNQTPLSVAKYPIGIESRIQDIYQHLSIGNNDIISIVGIFGTGGIGKTTISKDIYNRISSQFEGSCFLEEVRETSKQSGGLIKLQNTLLYDILGTSWDVHGKNRGINVIHDRLRSKRILLILDDVDELVQLENLVGDRDWFGSGSRIIITTRDQHLLEVFEVDSKYEMMILDDNEALQLFSLHAFKEKEPQKDFMDISKQVTKYAQGLPLALVVLGSDLKSQSIQEWKSAMDKYKNIPHGDIQKVLLVSYAGMHDADKEIFLDIAFFFKRESLENVMKIFDSCGFYPNHGIKRLKDKCLITIEGHNKRVGMHDLLQAMGREIVRRESPKKPSKRSRLWNHEDIRKVLQDSTGPNKIEGILLDLPEGDEVISLHSEAFRNMESLRVFINRNAHFSCAPSYLSNNLRVLDWNNYPSPYLPPNFQGKNLIILRMRHSLIKELGDRFKPKVRTQL
;
A
#
# COMPACT_ATOMS: atom_id res chain seq x y z
N MET A 1 26.18 61.47 26.10
CA MET A 1 25.40 61.55 24.85
C MET A 1 24.99 60.14 24.49
N THR A 2 23.70 59.90 24.58
CA THR A 2 23.04 58.63 24.84
C THR A 2 22.53 57.98 23.57
N SER A 3 22.76 56.66 23.48
CA SER A 3 21.88 55.61 22.92
C SER A 3 20.74 56.06 22.00
N SER A 4 20.74 55.58 20.75
CA SER A 4 19.49 55.15 20.12
C SER A 4 19.70 53.89 19.27
N SER A 5 18.82 52.93 19.55
CA SER A 5 18.58 51.71 18.81
C SER A 5 17.81 52.02 17.53
N MET A 6 18.14 51.35 16.42
CA MET A 6 17.24 51.20 15.29
C MET A 6 16.80 49.74 15.21
N ALA A 7 15.56 49.52 15.66
CA ALA A 7 14.81 48.31 15.39
C ALA A 7 14.12 48.47 14.03
N PHE A 8 14.41 47.57 13.09
CA PHE A 8 13.56 47.34 11.93
C PHE A 8 12.57 46.23 12.29
N GLN A 9 11.32 46.61 12.56
CA GLN A 9 10.19 45.68 12.61
C GLN A 9 9.79 45.32 11.17
N SER A 10 10.13 44.13 10.72
CA SER A 10 9.44 43.49 9.59
C SER A 10 8.23 42.74 10.15
N GLY A 11 7.03 43.26 9.86
CA GLY A 11 5.77 42.61 10.21
C GLY A 11 5.66 41.26 9.51
N ALA A 12 5.70 40.18 10.29
CA ALA A 12 5.35 38.85 9.82
C ALA A 12 3.83 38.79 9.68
N SER A 13 3.33 38.72 8.44
CA SER A 13 1.97 38.29 8.16
C SER A 13 1.85 36.82 8.53
N THR A 14 1.16 36.56 9.63
CA THR A 14 0.74 35.24 10.06
C THR A 14 -0.21 34.67 9.01
N TYR A 15 0.30 33.82 8.12
CA TYR A 15 -0.54 32.93 7.32
C TYR A 15 -1.17 31.95 8.31
N SER A 16 -2.43 32.17 8.65
CA SER A 16 -3.26 31.22 9.36
C SER A 16 -3.41 29.97 8.48
N SER A 17 -2.60 28.95 8.78
CA SER A 17 -2.77 27.60 8.27
C SER A 17 -4.15 27.12 8.71
N SER A 18 -5.13 27.17 7.81
CA SER A 18 -6.40 26.50 7.98
C SER A 18 -6.11 25.00 8.07
N SER A 19 -6.10 24.48 9.28
CA SER A 19 -6.16 23.05 9.54
C SER A 19 -7.38 22.51 8.81
N LEU A 20 -7.16 21.78 7.73
CA LEU A 20 -8.15 20.89 7.14
C LEU A 20 -8.39 19.79 8.18
N SER A 21 -9.28 20.08 9.14
CA SER A 21 -9.82 19.06 10.01
C SER A 21 -10.54 18.07 9.11
N SER A 22 -9.98 16.88 8.97
CA SER A 22 -10.67 15.73 8.38
C SER A 22 -11.82 15.36 9.32
N SER A 23 -12.95 16.04 9.20
CA SER A 23 -14.22 15.53 9.71
C SER A 23 -14.47 14.24 8.96
N THR A 24 -14.29 13.10 9.63
CA THR A 24 -14.97 11.87 9.23
C THR A 24 -16.47 12.18 9.34
N HIS A 25 -17.09 12.65 8.25
CA HIS A 25 -18.52 12.91 8.20
C HIS A 25 -19.23 11.59 8.47
N LEU A 26 -19.81 11.44 9.66
CA LEU A 26 -20.66 10.30 9.98
C LEU A 26 -22.00 10.56 9.31
N TRP A 27 -22.19 10.01 8.12
CA TRP A 27 -23.49 9.97 7.47
C TRP A 27 -24.44 9.14 8.32
N ASN A 28 -25.48 9.78 8.85
CA ASN A 28 -26.48 9.09 9.67
C ASN A 28 -27.54 8.40 8.81
N HIS A 29 -27.68 8.80 7.55
CA HIS A 29 -28.63 8.24 6.60
C HIS A 29 -27.94 8.05 5.25
N ASP A 30 -28.32 6.99 4.54
CA ASP A 30 -27.83 6.72 3.20
C ASP A 30 -28.59 7.57 2.17
N VAL A 31 -29.91 7.68 2.36
CA VAL A 31 -30.80 8.37 1.43
C VAL A 31 -31.75 9.29 2.18
N PHE A 32 -31.91 10.52 1.72
CA PHE A 32 -33.00 11.42 2.09
C PHE A 32 -34.04 11.44 0.96
N LEU A 33 -35.33 11.21 1.28
CA LEU A 33 -36.42 11.33 0.32
C LEU A 33 -37.20 12.65 0.52
N SER A 34 -37.11 13.56 -0.45
CA SER A 34 -38.01 14.73 -0.56
C SER A 34 -39.13 14.45 -1.55
N PHE A 35 -40.37 14.63 -1.14
CA PHE A 35 -41.53 14.35 -1.98
C PHE A 35 -42.79 15.07 -1.49
N ARG A 36 -43.78 15.21 -2.38
CA ARG A 36 -45.12 15.69 -2.00
C ARG A 36 -45.92 14.55 -1.37
N GLY A 37 -46.11 14.62 -0.06
CA GLY A 37 -46.80 13.58 0.70
C GLY A 37 -48.20 13.23 0.17
N GLU A 38 -49.00 14.23 -0.18
CA GLU A 38 -50.36 14.04 -0.71
C GLU A 38 -50.41 13.30 -2.06
N ASP A 39 -49.35 13.40 -2.86
CA ASP A 39 -49.34 12.84 -4.22
C ASP A 39 -48.84 11.38 -4.23
N VAL A 40 -47.78 11.07 -3.47
CA VAL A 40 -46.98 9.86 -3.71
C VAL A 40 -46.66 9.03 -2.47
N ARG A 41 -47.01 9.47 -1.25
CA ARG A 41 -46.57 8.84 0.02
C ARG A 41 -46.93 7.36 0.13
N TYR A 42 -48.19 7.01 -0.10
CA TYR A 42 -48.69 5.64 0.09
C TYR A 42 -48.50 4.76 -1.15
N GLY A 43 -48.27 5.35 -2.33
CA GLY A 43 -48.00 4.64 -3.58
C GLY A 43 -46.50 4.54 -3.85
N PHE A 44 -46.02 5.26 -4.88
CA PHE A 44 -44.64 5.20 -5.35
C PHE A 44 -43.57 5.28 -4.24
N ILE A 45 -43.70 6.22 -3.29
CA ILE A 45 -42.71 6.39 -2.20
C ILE A 45 -42.71 5.20 -1.24
N SER A 46 -43.87 4.62 -0.93
CA SER A 46 -43.93 3.46 -0.01
C SER A 46 -43.18 2.27 -0.61
N HIS A 47 -43.33 2.04 -1.91
CA HIS A 47 -42.63 0.98 -2.65
C HIS A 47 -41.14 1.28 -2.82
N LEU A 48 -40.76 2.52 -3.16
CA LEU A 48 -39.36 2.92 -3.26
C LEU A 48 -38.65 2.76 -1.91
N HIS A 49 -39.26 3.23 -0.83
CA HIS A 49 -38.74 3.07 0.52
C HIS A 49 -38.58 1.62 0.94
N GLN A 50 -39.59 0.79 0.66
CA GLN A 50 -39.54 -0.63 0.95
C GLN A 50 -38.39 -1.29 0.18
N ALA A 51 -38.21 -0.95 -1.10
CA ALA A 51 -37.13 -1.48 -1.93
C ALA A 51 -35.74 -1.05 -1.42
N LEU A 52 -35.58 0.22 -1.00
CA LEU A 52 -34.35 0.72 -0.37
C LEU A 52 -34.06 -0.03 0.95
N ASN A 53 -35.06 -0.19 1.82
CA ASN A 53 -34.90 -0.90 3.09
C ASN A 53 -34.59 -2.38 2.90
N GLN A 54 -35.16 -3.04 1.89
CA GLN A 54 -34.85 -4.44 1.55
C GLN A 54 -33.39 -4.63 1.12
N ARG A 55 -32.74 -3.57 0.63
CA ARG A 55 -31.30 -3.54 0.31
C ARG A 55 -30.42 -3.15 1.50
N GLY A 56 -31.01 -2.88 2.66
CA GLY A 56 -30.30 -2.41 3.84
C GLY A 56 -29.92 -0.93 3.80
N ILE A 57 -30.48 -0.15 2.86
CA ILE A 57 -30.22 1.28 2.72
C ILE A 57 -31.03 2.05 3.76
N LYS A 58 -30.33 2.71 4.70
CA LYS A 58 -30.93 3.49 5.77
C LYS A 58 -31.50 4.79 5.21
N THR A 59 -32.79 4.77 4.90
CA THR A 59 -33.47 5.89 4.28
C THR A 59 -34.16 6.77 5.33
N TYR A 60 -33.90 8.07 5.31
CA TYR A 60 -34.71 9.06 6.01
C TYR A 60 -35.94 9.40 5.16
N ILE A 61 -37.11 9.15 5.73
CA ILE A 61 -38.38 9.65 5.22
C ILE A 61 -38.90 10.66 6.20
N ASP A 62 -39.30 11.81 5.67
CA ASP A 62 -40.10 12.74 6.44
C ASP A 62 -41.42 12.08 6.88
N SER A 63 -41.43 11.56 8.11
CA SER A 63 -42.57 10.90 8.73
C SER A 63 -43.49 11.95 9.32
N ILE A 64 -44.62 12.16 8.65
CA ILE A 64 -45.96 12.43 9.19
C ILE A 64 -45.98 13.13 10.57
N ASN A 65 -46.46 14.39 10.57
CA ASN A 65 -46.94 15.19 11.72
C ASN A 65 -45.97 16.19 12.39
N LEU A 66 -45.13 16.90 11.64
CA LEU A 66 -44.72 18.23 12.11
C LEU A 66 -45.86 19.21 11.78
N GLU A 67 -46.39 19.83 12.82
CA GLU A 67 -47.55 20.72 12.77
C GLU A 67 -47.39 21.79 11.70
N ARG A 68 -48.49 22.04 10.97
CA ARG A 68 -48.58 23.04 9.92
C ARG A 68 -48.07 24.40 10.43
N GLY A 69 -46.96 24.84 9.84
CA GLY A 69 -46.57 26.25 9.76
C GLY A 69 -45.47 26.65 10.72
N GLU A 70 -44.22 26.35 10.36
CA GLU A 70 -43.05 27.25 10.44
C GLU A 70 -41.83 26.56 9.80
N GLU A 71 -40.68 27.23 9.79
CA GLU A 71 -39.44 26.90 9.05
C GLU A 71 -38.98 25.42 9.12
N ILE A 72 -38.13 25.01 8.16
CA ILE A 72 -37.52 23.66 8.16
C ILE A 72 -36.96 23.38 9.55
N SER A 73 -37.41 22.28 10.17
CA SER A 73 -36.92 21.94 11.51
C SER A 73 -35.41 21.74 11.48
N PRO A 74 -34.66 22.16 12.51
CA PRO A 74 -33.21 21.91 12.59
C PRO A 74 -32.86 20.42 12.43
N VAL A 75 -33.78 19.53 12.82
CA VAL A 75 -33.67 18.08 12.66
C VAL A 75 -33.69 17.67 11.18
N LEU A 76 -34.57 18.27 10.37
CA LEU A 76 -34.65 17.97 8.94
C LEU A 76 -33.44 18.54 8.18
N CYS A 77 -33.02 19.77 8.50
CA CYS A 77 -31.78 20.35 7.97
C CYS A 77 -30.59 19.42 8.25
N LYS A 78 -30.51 18.91 9.48
CA LYS A 78 -29.47 17.97 9.88
C LYS A 78 -29.58 16.63 9.15
N ALA A 79 -30.79 16.10 8.96
CA ALA A 79 -30.99 14.86 8.20
C ALA A 79 -30.54 15.00 6.74
N ILE A 80 -30.79 16.15 6.09
CA ILE A 80 -30.31 16.46 4.74
C ILE A 80 -28.78 16.53 4.70
N GLU A 81 -28.17 17.23 5.66
CA GLU A 81 -26.70 17.35 5.76
C GLU A 81 -26.01 16.02 6.09
N GLU A 82 -26.68 15.13 6.80
CA GLU A 82 -26.17 13.81 7.20
C GLU A 82 -26.58 12.69 6.23
N SER A 83 -27.05 13.03 5.02
CA SER A 83 -27.46 12.08 3.98
C SER A 83 -26.54 12.07 2.77
N ILE A 84 -26.16 10.86 2.34
CA ILE A 84 -25.29 10.64 1.17
C ILE A 84 -25.96 11.11 -0.12
N ILE A 85 -27.21 10.67 -0.30
CA ILE A 85 -27.99 10.91 -1.52
C ILE A 85 -29.31 11.58 -1.13
N SER A 86 -29.64 12.67 -1.80
CA SER A 86 -30.94 13.32 -1.69
C SER A 86 -31.77 13.03 -2.95
N ILE A 87 -32.77 12.17 -2.83
CA ILE A 87 -33.70 11.84 -3.92
C ILE A 87 -34.91 12.78 -3.82
N ILE A 88 -35.17 13.49 -4.91
CA ILE A 88 -36.26 14.47 -4.99
C ILE A 88 -37.31 13.97 -5.97
N VAL A 89 -38.48 13.58 -5.46
CA VAL A 89 -39.59 13.08 -6.28
C VAL A 89 -40.53 14.24 -6.63
N LEU A 90 -40.35 14.76 -7.84
CA LEU A 90 -41.09 15.87 -8.42
C LEU A 90 -42.40 15.36 -9.04
N SER A 91 -43.50 15.52 -8.31
CA SER A 91 -44.87 15.25 -8.74
C SER A 91 -45.59 16.53 -9.19
N LYS A 92 -46.78 16.39 -9.78
CA LYS A 92 -47.56 17.50 -10.35
C LYS A 92 -47.85 18.63 -9.36
N ASN A 93 -48.08 18.31 -8.09
CA ASN A 93 -48.41 19.30 -7.05
C ASN A 93 -47.24 19.55 -6.07
N TYR A 94 -46.02 19.13 -6.41
CA TYR A 94 -44.85 19.33 -5.55
C TYR A 94 -44.64 20.81 -5.22
N ALA A 95 -44.76 21.67 -6.24
CA ALA A 95 -44.56 23.11 -6.11
C ALA A 95 -45.69 23.87 -5.39
N GLU A 96 -46.81 23.23 -5.05
CA GLU A 96 -47.84 23.84 -4.20
C GLU A 96 -47.43 23.84 -2.71
N SER A 97 -46.42 23.04 -2.34
CA SER A 97 -45.97 22.93 -0.95
C SER A 97 -44.76 23.84 -0.66
N ARG A 98 -44.97 24.85 0.19
CA ARG A 98 -43.87 25.65 0.76
C ARG A 98 -42.78 24.76 1.38
N TRP A 99 -43.17 23.70 2.08
CA TRP A 99 -42.24 22.79 2.75
C TRP A 99 -41.33 22.07 1.76
N CYS A 100 -41.90 21.46 0.71
CA CYS A 100 -41.12 20.78 -0.33
C CYS A 100 -40.13 21.73 -1.02
N LEU A 101 -40.51 22.99 -1.28
CA LEU A 101 -39.63 23.98 -1.91
C LEU A 101 -38.52 24.50 -0.97
N ASP A 102 -38.80 24.60 0.32
CA ASP A 102 -37.81 24.94 1.34
C ASP A 102 -36.79 23.79 1.49
N GLU A 103 -37.24 22.53 1.54
CA GLU A 103 -36.35 21.35 1.50
C GLU A 103 -35.46 21.36 0.25
N LEU A 104 -36.04 21.61 -0.92
CA LEU A 104 -35.31 21.67 -2.19
C LEU A 104 -34.16 22.70 -2.13
N LEU A 105 -34.42 23.89 -1.58
CA LEU A 105 -33.38 24.90 -1.40
C LEU A 105 -32.26 24.37 -0.50
N LYS A 106 -32.61 23.78 0.64
CA LYS A 106 -31.63 23.24 1.59
C LYS A 106 -30.77 22.13 0.99
N ILE A 107 -31.39 21.22 0.23
CA ILE A 107 -30.69 20.14 -0.49
C ILE A 107 -29.69 20.73 -1.50
N LEU A 108 -30.10 21.71 -2.30
CA LEU A 108 -29.23 22.31 -3.32
C LEU A 108 -28.13 23.21 -2.73
N ASP A 109 -28.32 23.71 -1.52
CA ASP A 109 -27.31 24.45 -0.75
C ASP A 109 -26.29 23.51 -0.09
N CYS A 110 -26.65 22.24 0.15
CA CYS A 110 -25.74 21.22 0.65
C CYS A 110 -24.78 20.76 -0.46
N LYS A 111 -23.48 21.02 -0.30
CA LYS A 111 -22.45 20.64 -1.29
C LYS A 111 -22.03 19.17 -1.21
N GLU A 112 -22.37 18.49 -0.11
CA GLU A 112 -21.83 17.17 0.22
C GLU A 112 -22.78 16.01 -0.16
N THR A 113 -24.05 16.31 -0.48
CA THR A 113 -25.05 15.31 -0.86
C THR A 113 -25.14 15.17 -2.39
N ILE A 114 -25.28 13.93 -2.87
CA ILE A 114 -25.58 13.66 -4.29
C ILE A 114 -27.07 13.86 -4.52
N VAL A 115 -27.44 14.77 -5.41
CA VAL A 115 -28.85 15.07 -5.71
C VAL A 115 -29.35 14.25 -6.89
N LEU A 116 -30.43 13.48 -6.69
CA LEU A 116 -31.11 12.72 -7.73
C LEU A 116 -32.56 13.20 -7.92
N PRO A 117 -32.87 13.98 -8.97
CA PRO A 117 -34.25 14.27 -9.31
C PRO A 117 -34.95 13.08 -9.97
N ILE A 118 -36.16 12.79 -9.52
CA ILE A 118 -37.11 11.85 -10.12
C ILE A 118 -38.33 12.64 -10.58
N PHE A 119 -38.56 12.65 -11.89
CA PHE A 119 -39.72 13.31 -12.50
C PHE A 119 -40.87 12.31 -12.60
N TYR A 120 -41.78 12.38 -11.63
CA TYR A 120 -42.88 11.44 -11.48
C TYR A 120 -44.16 11.99 -12.14
N HIS A 121 -44.43 11.50 -13.36
CA HIS A 121 -45.54 11.98 -14.21
C HIS A 121 -45.54 13.49 -14.48
N VAL A 122 -44.35 14.10 -14.49
CA VAL A 122 -44.10 15.51 -14.81
C VAL A 122 -42.96 15.56 -15.82
N ASP A 123 -43.04 16.45 -16.81
CA ASP A 123 -41.94 16.67 -17.74
C ASP A 123 -40.88 17.60 -17.10
N PRO A 124 -39.57 17.28 -17.20
CA PRO A 124 -38.52 18.14 -16.67
C PRO A 124 -38.58 19.60 -17.17
N SER A 125 -39.08 19.83 -18.38
CA SER A 125 -39.26 21.19 -18.94
C SER A 125 -40.36 21.99 -18.23
N GLU A 126 -41.42 21.32 -17.76
CA GLU A 126 -42.47 21.94 -16.94
C GLU A 126 -41.90 22.40 -15.60
N VAL A 127 -41.02 21.60 -14.98
CA VAL A 127 -40.32 21.97 -13.74
C VAL A 127 -39.33 23.11 -14.00
N ARG A 128 -38.52 23.02 -15.06
CA ARG A 128 -37.47 24.00 -15.40
C ARG A 128 -38.02 25.40 -15.65
N HIS A 129 -39.14 25.47 -16.37
CA HIS A 129 -39.75 26.72 -16.80
C HIS A 129 -40.99 27.11 -15.98
N GLN A 130 -41.39 26.27 -15.01
CA GLN A 130 -42.60 26.43 -14.20
C GLN A 130 -43.82 26.65 -15.09
N LYS A 131 -44.08 25.71 -16.00
CA LYS A 131 -45.19 25.74 -16.97
C LYS A 131 -46.07 24.51 -16.82
N GLY A 132 -47.21 24.49 -17.50
CA GLY A 132 -48.15 23.37 -17.46
C GLY A 132 -48.74 23.18 -16.07
N ILE A 133 -49.05 21.93 -15.73
CA ILE A 133 -49.72 21.60 -14.46
C ILE A 133 -48.81 21.92 -13.27
N PHE A 134 -47.49 21.73 -13.43
CA PHE A 134 -46.52 22.08 -12.40
C PHE A 134 -46.41 23.60 -12.19
N GLY A 135 -46.50 24.39 -13.27
CA GLY A 135 -46.54 25.85 -13.19
C GLY A 135 -47.79 26.36 -12.47
N GLU A 136 -48.96 25.81 -12.81
CA GLU A 136 -50.23 26.15 -12.15
C GLU A 136 -50.18 25.87 -10.64
N SER A 137 -49.54 24.78 -10.20
CA SER A 137 -49.38 24.46 -8.78
C SER A 137 -48.42 25.42 -8.06
N PHE A 138 -47.37 25.88 -8.74
CA PHE A 138 -46.46 26.91 -8.24
C PHE A 138 -47.12 28.29 -8.11
N ASP A 139 -47.90 28.71 -9.12
CA ASP A 139 -48.60 30.00 -9.12
C ASP A 139 -49.64 30.06 -7.99
N LYS A 140 -50.38 28.97 -7.76
CA LYS A 140 -51.31 28.84 -6.61
C LYS A 140 -50.64 29.08 -5.26
N LEU A 141 -49.38 28.66 -5.09
CA LEU A 141 -48.63 28.92 -3.87
C LEU A 141 -48.23 30.39 -3.76
N GLY A 142 -47.83 31.00 -4.88
CA GLY A 142 -47.51 32.43 -4.98
C GLY A 142 -48.68 33.32 -4.54
N ASP A 143 -49.89 33.02 -5.03
CA ASP A 143 -51.12 33.75 -4.70
C ASP A 143 -51.44 33.71 -3.18
N LYS A 144 -51.12 32.59 -2.53
CA LYS A 144 -51.33 32.38 -1.08
C LYS A 144 -50.31 33.13 -0.21
N LEU A 145 -49.03 33.09 -0.58
CA LEU A 145 -47.93 33.60 0.27
C LEU A 145 -47.62 35.09 0.08
N LYS A 146 -47.81 35.63 -1.14
CA LYS A 146 -47.45 37.02 -1.51
C LYS A 146 -46.01 37.43 -1.16
N ASP A 147 -45.07 36.48 -1.14
CA ASP A 147 -43.63 36.71 -0.91
C ASP A 147 -42.84 36.53 -2.21
N ASN A 148 -42.66 37.64 -2.93
CA ASN A 148 -41.99 37.64 -4.23
C ASN A 148 -40.51 37.26 -4.15
N ALA A 149 -39.82 37.57 -3.04
CA ALA A 149 -38.40 37.28 -2.89
C ALA A 149 -38.17 35.77 -2.73
N LYS A 150 -39.02 35.11 -1.93
CA LYS A 150 -38.94 33.67 -1.72
C LYS A 150 -39.35 32.88 -2.97
N MET A 151 -40.41 33.33 -3.67
CA MET A 151 -40.81 32.75 -4.96
C MET A 151 -39.68 32.78 -5.99
N LEU A 152 -38.90 33.86 -6.04
CA LEU A 152 -37.75 33.95 -6.94
C LEU A 152 -36.65 32.92 -6.60
N LYS A 153 -36.34 32.73 -5.30
CA LYS A 153 -35.37 31.71 -4.85
C LYS A 153 -35.81 30.30 -5.25
N TRP A 154 -37.08 29.96 -5.01
CA TRP A 154 -37.62 28.66 -5.41
C TRP A 154 -37.61 28.46 -6.93
N LYS A 155 -37.88 29.51 -7.70
CA LYS A 155 -37.79 29.45 -9.17
C LYS A 155 -36.38 29.09 -9.65
N VAL A 156 -35.36 29.68 -9.03
CA VAL A 156 -33.95 29.36 -9.33
C VAL A 156 -33.61 27.92 -8.93
N ALA A 157 -34.09 27.47 -7.77
CA ALA A 157 -33.89 26.10 -7.29
C ALA A 157 -34.53 25.05 -8.20
N LEU A 158 -35.78 25.26 -8.60
CA LEU A 158 -36.53 24.39 -9.52
C LEU A 158 -35.86 24.32 -10.90
N LYS A 159 -35.33 25.46 -11.40
CA LYS A 159 -34.53 25.45 -12.62
C LYS A 159 -33.26 24.60 -12.44
N ARG A 160 -32.49 24.85 -11.37
CA ARG A 160 -31.23 24.14 -11.10
C ARG A 160 -31.45 22.64 -10.95
N VAL A 161 -32.46 22.19 -10.22
CA VAL A 161 -32.74 20.76 -10.04
C VAL A 161 -33.22 20.11 -11.35
N ALA A 162 -33.97 20.83 -12.18
CA ALA A 162 -34.39 20.34 -13.49
C ALA A 162 -33.26 20.30 -14.54
N ASP A 163 -32.14 20.98 -14.26
CA ASP A 163 -30.92 20.93 -15.08
C ASP A 163 -29.99 19.77 -14.66
N LEU A 164 -30.23 19.13 -13.51
CA LEU A 164 -29.51 17.93 -13.09
C LEU A 164 -29.95 16.69 -13.86
N SER A 165 -29.05 15.72 -14.00
CA SER A 165 -29.37 14.41 -14.56
C SER A 165 -30.22 13.61 -13.58
N GLY A 166 -31.38 13.12 -14.02
CA GLY A 166 -32.33 12.40 -13.20
C GLY A 166 -33.13 11.36 -13.98
N PHE A 167 -34.08 10.71 -13.30
CA PHE A 167 -34.93 9.69 -13.89
C PHE A 167 -36.34 10.23 -14.17
N THR A 168 -36.88 9.95 -15.36
CA THR A 168 -38.25 10.37 -15.72
C THR A 168 -39.14 9.14 -15.90
N LEU A 169 -40.28 9.11 -15.20
CA LEU A 169 -41.26 8.05 -15.36
C LEU A 169 -42.15 8.34 -16.58
N ALA A 170 -41.88 7.63 -17.69
CA ALA A 170 -42.67 7.72 -18.90
C ALA A 170 -44.11 7.17 -18.70
N LYS A 171 -45.09 7.73 -19.41
CA LYS A 171 -46.53 7.45 -19.23
C LYS A 171 -46.94 5.97 -19.33
N CYS A 172 -46.19 5.14 -20.08
CA CYS A 172 -46.53 3.72 -20.30
C CYS A 172 -45.57 2.76 -19.61
N ARG A 173 -44.74 3.24 -18.69
CA ARG A 173 -43.70 2.46 -18.02
C ARG A 173 -44.22 1.89 -16.69
N LYS A 174 -43.85 0.64 -16.36
CA LYS A 174 -44.16 0.04 -15.07
C LYS A 174 -43.31 0.68 -13.96
N GLU A 175 -43.96 1.08 -12.87
CA GLU A 175 -43.29 1.66 -11.70
C GLU A 175 -42.31 0.68 -11.05
N SER A 176 -42.61 -0.62 -11.03
CA SER A 176 -41.73 -1.64 -10.44
C SER A 176 -40.36 -1.72 -11.14
N GLU A 177 -40.35 -1.72 -12.48
CA GLU A 177 -39.12 -1.71 -13.28
C GLU A 177 -38.35 -0.39 -13.08
N PHE A 178 -39.08 0.73 -12.98
CA PHE A 178 -38.50 2.04 -12.73
C PHE A 178 -37.86 2.15 -11.34
N ILE A 179 -38.50 1.61 -10.30
CA ILE A 179 -37.95 1.53 -8.94
C ILE A 179 -36.66 0.71 -8.96
N LEU A 180 -36.62 -0.44 -9.63
CA LEU A 180 -35.41 -1.26 -9.71
C LEU A 180 -34.22 -0.51 -10.32
N GLU A 181 -34.43 0.33 -11.32
CA GLU A 181 -33.36 1.17 -11.88
C GLU A 181 -32.86 2.21 -10.89
N ILE A 182 -33.76 2.87 -10.16
CA ILE A 182 -33.40 3.82 -9.10
C ILE A 182 -32.57 3.10 -8.03
N ILE A 183 -33.01 1.90 -7.59
CA ILE A 183 -32.28 1.10 -6.61
C ILE A 183 -30.90 0.72 -7.12
N GLN A 184 -30.76 0.26 -8.37
CA GLN A 184 -29.46 -0.06 -8.96
C GLN A 184 -28.53 1.16 -8.95
N TRP A 185 -29.05 2.33 -9.35
CA TRP A 185 -28.26 3.55 -9.34
C TRP A 185 -27.83 3.95 -7.92
N VAL A 186 -28.74 3.86 -6.94
CA VAL A 186 -28.46 4.17 -5.53
C VAL A 186 -27.43 3.21 -4.95
N ASP A 187 -27.60 1.89 -5.15
CA ASP A 187 -26.67 0.86 -4.69
C ASP A 187 -25.25 1.16 -5.17
N LEU A 188 -25.08 1.47 -6.46
CA LEU A 188 -23.78 1.78 -7.04
C LEU A 188 -23.13 3.02 -6.42
N LYS A 189 -23.92 4.07 -6.15
CA LYS A 189 -23.40 5.29 -5.53
C LYS A 189 -22.99 5.07 -4.08
N ILE A 190 -23.80 4.35 -3.31
CA ILE A 190 -23.48 4.00 -1.92
C ILE A 190 -22.25 3.10 -1.85
N VAL A 191 -22.16 2.07 -2.68
CA VAL A 191 -21.00 1.15 -2.70
C VAL A 191 -19.73 1.90 -3.06
N ASN A 192 -19.75 2.76 -4.08
CA ASN A 192 -18.57 3.54 -4.48
C ASN A 192 -18.15 4.58 -3.43
N GLN A 193 -19.05 4.98 -2.54
CA GLN A 193 -18.76 5.87 -1.40
C GLN A 193 -18.51 5.13 -0.09
N THR A 194 -18.67 3.81 -0.07
CA THR A 194 -18.39 3.01 1.12
C THR A 194 -16.88 2.99 1.34
N PRO A 195 -16.38 3.47 2.49
CA PRO A 195 -14.96 3.54 2.72
C PRO A 195 -14.33 2.14 2.74
N LEU A 196 -13.21 1.98 2.04
CA LEU A 196 -12.38 0.79 2.16
C LEU A 196 -11.79 0.71 3.57
N SER A 197 -11.69 -0.51 4.10
CA SER A 197 -10.99 -0.73 5.37
C SER A 197 -9.49 -0.52 5.19
N VAL A 198 -8.98 0.62 5.66
CA VAL A 198 -7.58 1.05 5.48
C VAL A 198 -6.65 0.24 6.39
N ALA A 199 -6.78 0.45 7.69
CA ALA A 199 -6.03 -0.23 8.73
C ALA A 199 -6.76 -0.05 10.06
N LYS A 200 -6.53 -0.96 11.00
CA LYS A 200 -7.05 -0.82 12.37
C LYS A 200 -6.50 0.43 13.06
N TYR A 201 -5.22 0.74 12.82
CA TYR A 201 -4.52 1.90 13.37
C TYR A 201 -3.69 2.58 12.26
N PRO A 202 -4.22 3.61 11.59
CA PRO A 202 -3.53 4.29 10.49
C PRO A 202 -2.46 5.27 11.00
N ILE A 203 -1.27 4.76 11.32
CA ILE A 203 -0.13 5.55 11.80
C ILE A 203 0.79 5.94 10.63
N GLY A 204 1.26 7.20 10.61
CA GLY A 204 2.23 7.69 9.64
C GLY A 204 1.70 7.87 8.20
N ILE A 205 0.39 7.86 7.99
CA ILE A 205 -0.18 7.95 6.64
C ILE A 205 -0.14 9.39 6.10
N GLU A 206 -0.44 10.39 6.94
CA GLU A 206 -0.71 11.76 6.49
C GLU A 206 0.45 12.42 5.74
N SER A 207 1.66 12.32 6.29
CA SER A 207 2.87 12.89 5.68
C SER A 207 3.13 12.31 4.28
N ARG A 208 3.01 10.99 4.16
CA ARG A 208 3.24 10.25 2.90
C ARG A 208 2.17 10.57 1.86
N ILE A 209 0.91 10.81 2.27
CA ILE A 209 -0.16 11.19 1.35
C ILE A 209 0.10 12.55 0.73
N GLN A 210 0.58 13.51 1.50
CA GLN A 210 0.82 14.86 1.00
C GLN A 210 1.85 14.86 -0.15
N ASP A 211 2.88 14.01 -0.05
CA ASP A 211 3.88 13.85 -1.10
C ASP A 211 3.27 13.16 -2.34
N ILE A 212 2.48 12.09 -2.14
CA ILE A 212 1.81 11.39 -3.25
C ILE A 212 0.81 12.30 -3.98
N TYR A 213 0.12 13.20 -3.29
CA TYR A 213 -0.80 14.16 -3.90
C TYR A 213 -0.10 15.13 -4.85
N GLN A 214 1.16 15.50 -4.56
CA GLN A 214 1.97 16.29 -5.48
C GLN A 214 2.29 15.49 -6.74
N HIS A 215 2.67 14.22 -6.61
CA HIS A 215 2.91 13.33 -7.75
C HIS A 215 1.66 13.11 -8.61
N LEU A 216 0.49 13.01 -7.97
CA LEU A 216 -0.79 12.89 -8.66
C LEU A 216 -1.28 14.20 -9.27
N SER A 217 -0.64 15.34 -8.98
CA SER A 217 -1.11 16.65 -9.47
C SER A 217 -2.60 16.88 -9.17
N ILE A 218 -3.04 16.56 -7.96
CA ILE A 218 -4.44 16.75 -7.54
C ILE A 218 -4.82 18.23 -7.71
N GLY A 219 -5.94 18.48 -8.39
CA GLY A 219 -6.42 19.83 -8.73
C GLY A 219 -6.16 20.26 -10.18
N ASN A 220 -5.27 19.60 -10.92
CA ASN A 220 -5.07 19.86 -12.35
C ASN A 220 -5.94 18.94 -13.22
N ASN A 221 -7.12 19.42 -13.63
CA ASN A 221 -8.11 18.61 -14.35
C ASN A 221 -7.82 18.43 -15.85
N ASP A 222 -6.72 19.01 -16.36
CA ASP A 222 -6.40 19.02 -17.80
C ASP A 222 -5.40 17.93 -18.21
N ILE A 223 -4.91 17.14 -17.24
CA ILE A 223 -3.90 16.09 -17.48
C ILE A 223 -4.36 14.73 -16.98
N ILE A 224 -3.85 13.68 -17.61
CA ILE A 224 -3.91 12.30 -17.12
C ILE A 224 -2.59 12.03 -16.39
N SER A 225 -2.66 11.48 -15.19
CA SER A 225 -1.48 11.18 -14.38
C SER A 225 -1.48 9.72 -13.94
N ILE A 226 -0.39 9.02 -14.27
CA ILE A 226 -0.12 7.63 -13.89
C ILE A 226 1.05 7.62 -12.90
N VAL A 227 0.79 7.23 -11.66
CA VAL A 227 1.79 7.21 -10.58
C VAL A 227 2.03 5.78 -10.11
N GLY A 228 3.29 5.37 -10.08
CA GLY A 228 3.72 4.10 -9.52
C GLY A 228 4.20 4.23 -8.08
N ILE A 229 3.54 3.57 -7.13
CA ILE A 229 3.96 3.46 -5.74
C ILE A 229 4.69 2.13 -5.55
N PHE A 230 5.97 2.16 -5.17
CA PHE A 230 6.77 0.94 -5.05
C PHE A 230 7.51 0.86 -3.71
N GLY A 231 7.97 -0.35 -3.37
CA GLY A 231 8.69 -0.60 -2.13
C GLY A 231 8.63 -2.06 -1.68
N THR A 232 9.36 -2.41 -0.62
CA THR A 232 9.42 -3.79 -0.11
C THR A 232 8.05 -4.33 0.35
N GLY A 233 7.90 -5.65 0.42
CA GLY A 233 6.69 -6.30 0.92
C GLY A 233 6.38 -5.90 2.38
N GLY A 234 5.12 -5.59 2.69
CA GLY A 234 4.70 -5.23 4.05
C GLY A 234 4.96 -3.77 4.47
N ILE A 235 5.43 -2.91 3.55
CA ILE A 235 5.72 -1.48 3.82
C ILE A 235 4.46 -0.59 3.93
N GLY A 236 3.27 -1.09 3.56
CA GLY A 236 2.01 -0.34 3.64
C GLY A 236 1.48 0.27 2.34
N LYS A 237 1.95 -0.18 1.16
CA LYS A 237 1.48 0.29 -0.16
C LYS A 237 -0.05 0.17 -0.34
N THR A 238 -0.60 -1.00 -0.04
CA THR A 238 -2.04 -1.25 -0.09
C THR A 238 -2.79 -0.31 0.86
N THR A 239 -2.30 -0.16 2.09
CA THR A 239 -2.90 0.70 3.11
C THR A 239 -3.00 2.15 2.67
N ILE A 240 -1.89 2.74 2.18
CA ILE A 240 -1.91 4.14 1.73
C ILE A 240 -2.80 4.34 0.51
N SER A 241 -2.84 3.35 -0.39
CA SER A 241 -3.67 3.44 -1.59
C SER A 241 -5.16 3.35 -1.26
N LYS A 242 -5.55 2.54 -0.27
CA LYS A 242 -6.92 2.50 0.27
C LYS A 242 -7.32 3.83 0.90
N ASP A 243 -6.41 4.46 1.64
CA ASP A 243 -6.67 5.78 2.26
C ASP A 243 -6.83 6.87 1.21
N ILE A 244 -5.97 6.88 0.18
CA ILE A 244 -6.10 7.79 -0.98
C ILE A 244 -7.45 7.58 -1.66
N TYR A 245 -7.81 6.33 -1.96
CA TYR A 245 -9.11 6.01 -2.58
C TYR A 245 -10.26 6.64 -1.80
N ASN A 246 -10.31 6.41 -0.49
CA ASN A 246 -11.37 6.94 0.37
C ASN A 246 -11.43 8.48 0.39
N ARG A 247 -10.29 9.16 0.27
CA ARG A 247 -10.22 10.63 0.33
C ARG A 247 -10.65 11.32 -0.96
N ILE A 248 -10.36 10.72 -2.12
CA ILE A 248 -10.50 11.42 -3.41
C ILE A 248 -11.45 10.75 -4.40
N SER A 249 -11.93 9.52 -4.16
CA SER A 249 -12.78 8.79 -5.13
C SER A 249 -14.03 9.57 -5.55
N SER A 250 -14.65 10.28 -4.62
CA SER A 250 -15.86 11.08 -4.84
C SER A 250 -15.65 12.27 -5.80
N GLN A 251 -14.40 12.64 -6.07
CA GLN A 251 -14.06 13.74 -6.97
C GLN A 251 -14.10 13.31 -8.46
N PHE A 252 -14.24 12.01 -8.75
CA PHE A 252 -14.18 11.46 -10.10
C PHE A 252 -15.55 10.98 -10.58
N GLU A 253 -15.74 10.88 -11.90
CA GLU A 253 -17.00 10.39 -12.47
C GLU A 253 -17.21 8.89 -12.23
N GLY A 254 -16.11 8.16 -12.08
CA GLY A 254 -16.09 6.77 -11.67
C GLY A 254 -14.75 6.45 -11.02
N SER A 255 -14.76 5.48 -10.12
CA SER A 255 -13.61 5.08 -9.33
C SER A 255 -13.58 3.57 -9.21
N CYS A 256 -12.39 2.98 -9.18
CA CYS A 256 -12.22 1.54 -9.00
C CYS A 256 -10.91 1.25 -8.24
N PHE A 257 -11.00 0.33 -7.28
CA PHE A 257 -9.86 -0.20 -6.55
C PHE A 257 -9.76 -1.71 -6.82
N LEU A 258 -8.81 -2.11 -7.66
CA LEU A 258 -8.56 -3.51 -7.97
C LEU A 258 -7.58 -4.09 -6.95
N GLU A 259 -8.08 -4.87 -5.99
CA GLU A 259 -7.29 -5.55 -4.98
C GLU A 259 -6.54 -6.77 -5.54
N GLU A 260 -5.34 -7.02 -5.02
CA GLU A 260 -4.57 -8.26 -5.23
C GLU A 260 -4.45 -8.68 -6.71
N VAL A 261 -4.08 -7.74 -7.58
CA VAL A 261 -4.01 -7.96 -9.05
C VAL A 261 -3.09 -9.13 -9.41
N ARG A 262 -1.94 -9.26 -8.73
CA ARG A 262 -1.05 -10.43 -8.88
C ARG A 262 -1.77 -11.75 -8.68
N GLU A 263 -2.47 -11.92 -7.56
CA GLU A 263 -3.07 -13.22 -7.20
C GLU A 263 -4.29 -13.50 -8.07
N THR A 264 -5.13 -12.48 -8.29
CA THR A 264 -6.35 -12.61 -9.09
C THR A 264 -6.03 -12.95 -10.54
N SER A 265 -5.04 -12.29 -11.15
CA SER A 265 -4.68 -12.52 -12.56
C SER A 265 -4.14 -13.92 -12.86
N LYS A 266 -3.52 -14.59 -11.87
CA LYS A 266 -2.99 -15.96 -11.97
C LYS A 266 -4.09 -17.03 -11.95
N GLN A 267 -5.30 -16.69 -11.50
CA GLN A 267 -6.44 -17.59 -11.54
C GLN A 267 -6.97 -17.77 -12.97
N SER A 268 -7.63 -18.91 -13.24
CA SER A 268 -8.25 -19.15 -14.54
C SER A 268 -9.31 -18.07 -14.83
N GLY A 269 -9.16 -17.37 -15.95
CA GLY A 269 -10.02 -16.23 -16.31
C GLY A 269 -9.83 -14.97 -15.44
N GLY A 270 -8.78 -14.92 -14.61
CA GLY A 270 -8.54 -13.86 -13.64
C GLY A 270 -8.46 -12.45 -14.23
N LEU A 271 -7.76 -12.28 -15.36
CA LEU A 271 -7.71 -10.99 -16.05
C LEU A 271 -9.07 -10.54 -16.57
N ILE A 272 -9.91 -11.46 -17.07
CA ILE A 272 -11.26 -11.13 -17.53
C ILE A 272 -12.12 -10.67 -16.34
N LYS A 273 -11.98 -11.35 -15.20
CA LYS A 273 -12.63 -10.94 -13.95
C LYS A 273 -12.24 -9.52 -13.56
N LEU A 274 -10.95 -9.20 -13.58
CA LEU A 274 -10.44 -7.84 -13.28
C LEU A 274 -10.99 -6.79 -14.26
N GLN A 275 -11.04 -7.09 -15.55
CA GLN A 275 -11.64 -6.20 -16.56
C GLN A 275 -13.13 -5.96 -16.31
N ASN A 276 -13.88 -7.01 -15.97
CA ASN A 276 -15.31 -6.89 -15.66
C ASN A 276 -15.55 -6.10 -14.37
N THR A 277 -14.74 -6.31 -13.33
CA THR A 277 -14.79 -5.52 -12.09
C THR A 277 -14.49 -4.05 -12.38
N LEU A 278 -13.45 -3.75 -13.15
CA LEU A 278 -13.11 -2.38 -13.55
C LEU A 278 -14.28 -1.68 -14.25
N LEU A 279 -14.87 -2.34 -15.24
CA LEU A 279 -16.00 -1.80 -15.99
C LEU A 279 -17.24 -1.64 -15.09
N TYR A 280 -17.50 -2.59 -14.22
CA TYR A 280 -18.65 -2.55 -13.31
C TYR A 280 -18.53 -1.40 -12.29
N ASP A 281 -17.39 -1.26 -11.63
CA ASP A 281 -17.21 -0.23 -10.59
C ASP A 281 -17.28 1.19 -11.17
N ILE A 282 -16.77 1.39 -12.39
CA ILE A 282 -16.75 2.69 -13.07
C ILE A 282 -18.08 3.01 -13.78
N LEU A 283 -18.68 2.03 -14.46
CA LEU A 283 -19.84 2.24 -15.34
C LEU A 283 -21.16 1.78 -14.72
N GLY A 284 -21.13 1.03 -13.62
CA GLY A 284 -22.31 0.53 -12.92
C GLY A 284 -23.09 -0.56 -13.64
N THR A 285 -22.52 -1.16 -14.68
CA THR A 285 -23.21 -2.14 -15.52
C THR A 285 -22.35 -3.38 -15.66
N SER A 286 -22.97 -4.57 -15.57
CA SER A 286 -22.25 -5.81 -15.84
C SER A 286 -21.98 -5.91 -17.33
N TRP A 287 -20.70 -5.86 -17.70
CA TRP A 287 -20.26 -6.11 -19.05
C TRP A 287 -19.79 -7.55 -19.09
N ASP A 288 -20.57 -8.43 -19.72
CA ASP A 288 -20.20 -9.84 -19.90
C ASP A 288 -19.11 -9.97 -20.98
N VAL A 289 -17.90 -9.53 -20.64
CA VAL A 289 -16.74 -9.70 -21.50
C VAL A 289 -16.28 -11.14 -21.35
N HIS A 290 -16.42 -11.92 -22.42
CA HIS A 290 -16.00 -13.33 -22.44
C HIS A 290 -14.57 -13.55 -22.93
N GLY A 291 -13.79 -12.49 -23.20
CA GLY A 291 -12.43 -12.61 -23.72
C GLY A 291 -11.56 -11.37 -23.47
N LYS A 292 -10.29 -11.61 -23.13
CA LYS A 292 -9.32 -10.58 -22.71
C LYS A 292 -9.19 -9.41 -23.70
N ASN A 293 -9.00 -9.72 -24.98
CA ASN A 293 -8.82 -8.72 -26.03
C ASN A 293 -10.09 -7.89 -26.28
N ARG A 294 -11.27 -8.51 -26.12
CA ARG A 294 -12.53 -7.78 -26.17
C ARG A 294 -12.65 -6.83 -24.98
N GLY A 295 -12.20 -7.26 -23.80
CA GLY A 295 -12.17 -6.43 -22.59
C GLY A 295 -11.32 -5.18 -22.74
N ILE A 296 -10.10 -5.33 -23.28
CA ILE A 296 -9.21 -4.22 -23.64
C ILE A 296 -9.96 -3.16 -24.46
N ASN A 297 -10.57 -3.57 -25.57
CA ASN A 297 -11.28 -2.64 -26.45
C ASN A 297 -12.48 -1.98 -25.77
N VAL A 298 -13.23 -2.73 -24.97
CA VAL A 298 -14.39 -2.19 -24.23
C VAL A 298 -13.94 -1.17 -23.18
N ILE A 299 -12.84 -1.43 -22.46
CA ILE A 299 -12.27 -0.49 -21.49
C ILE A 299 -11.86 0.79 -22.22
N HIS A 300 -11.05 0.69 -23.27
CA HIS A 300 -10.65 1.83 -24.08
C HIS A 300 -11.85 2.65 -24.58
N ASP A 301 -12.80 2.01 -25.28
CA ASP A 301 -13.92 2.71 -25.93
C ASP A 301 -14.86 3.40 -24.94
N ARG A 302 -15.03 2.83 -23.74
CA ARG A 302 -15.96 3.34 -22.73
C ARG A 302 -15.33 4.34 -21.78
N LEU A 303 -14.03 4.26 -21.53
CA LEU A 303 -13.36 5.07 -20.52
C LEU A 303 -12.61 6.28 -21.10
N ARG A 304 -12.33 6.31 -22.42
CA ARG A 304 -11.57 7.39 -23.10
C ARG A 304 -12.07 8.81 -22.88
N SER A 305 -13.33 9.00 -22.52
CA SER A 305 -13.95 10.31 -22.30
C SER A 305 -14.38 10.54 -20.85
N LYS A 306 -14.00 9.66 -19.92
CA LYS A 306 -14.41 9.72 -18.52
C LYS A 306 -13.25 10.11 -17.64
N ARG A 307 -13.50 11.04 -16.71
CA ARG A 307 -12.54 11.38 -15.66
C ARG A 307 -12.63 10.38 -14.52
N ILE A 308 -11.67 9.46 -14.41
CA ILE A 308 -11.71 8.35 -13.45
C ILE A 308 -10.57 8.35 -12.43
N LEU A 309 -10.78 7.68 -11.30
CA LEU A 309 -9.73 7.23 -10.39
C LEU A 309 -9.59 5.72 -10.47
N LEU A 310 -8.42 5.23 -10.88
CA LEU A 310 -8.13 3.80 -10.95
C LEU A 310 -6.93 3.45 -10.07
N ILE A 311 -7.09 2.51 -9.15
CA ILE A 311 -5.99 1.98 -8.34
C ILE A 311 -5.83 0.50 -8.62
N LEU A 312 -4.63 0.08 -9.04
CA LEU A 312 -4.24 -1.31 -9.21
C LEU A 312 -3.29 -1.70 -8.09
N ASP A 313 -3.76 -2.54 -7.16
CA ASP A 313 -2.97 -2.98 -6.03
C ASP A 313 -2.20 -4.28 -6.33
N ASP A 314 -0.92 -4.29 -5.99
CA ASP A 314 -0.04 -5.45 -5.98
C ASP A 314 0.20 -6.06 -7.39
N VAL A 315 0.56 -5.22 -8.35
CA VAL A 315 0.90 -5.60 -9.73
C VAL A 315 2.33 -6.16 -9.82
N ASP A 316 2.53 -7.29 -10.50
CA ASP A 316 3.85 -7.94 -10.66
C ASP A 316 4.25 -8.27 -12.11
N GLU A 317 3.36 -8.11 -13.09
CA GLU A 317 3.62 -8.44 -14.49
C GLU A 317 3.11 -7.36 -15.46
N LEU A 318 3.86 -7.08 -16.52
CA LEU A 318 3.50 -6.06 -17.53
C LEU A 318 2.16 -6.35 -18.21
N VAL A 319 1.89 -7.64 -18.49
CA VAL A 319 0.64 -8.07 -19.13
C VAL A 319 -0.61 -7.63 -18.34
N GLN A 320 -0.50 -7.48 -17.01
CA GLN A 320 -1.61 -6.98 -16.20
C GLN A 320 -1.91 -5.52 -16.54
N LEU A 321 -0.88 -4.68 -16.69
CA LEU A 321 -1.01 -3.27 -17.04
C LEU A 321 -1.49 -3.08 -18.49
N GLU A 322 -0.96 -3.86 -19.42
CA GLU A 322 -1.40 -3.85 -20.83
C GLU A 322 -2.88 -4.22 -21.00
N ASN A 323 -3.43 -5.06 -20.10
CA ASN A 323 -4.82 -5.51 -20.19
C ASN A 323 -5.83 -4.63 -19.43
N LEU A 324 -5.37 -3.80 -18.49
CA LEU A 324 -6.21 -3.04 -17.56
C LEU A 324 -6.07 -1.52 -17.70
N VAL A 325 -4.89 -1.04 -18.09
CA VAL A 325 -4.56 0.39 -18.19
C VAL A 325 -4.27 0.78 -19.63
N GLY A 326 -3.49 -0.04 -20.36
CA GLY A 326 -3.12 0.24 -21.74
C GLY A 326 -2.39 1.57 -21.91
N ASP A 327 -2.75 2.32 -22.94
CA ASP A 327 -2.19 3.63 -23.26
C ASP A 327 -2.97 4.77 -22.60
N ARG A 328 -2.40 5.98 -22.60
CA ARG A 328 -3.00 7.15 -21.94
C ARG A 328 -4.35 7.57 -22.54
N ASP A 329 -4.57 7.30 -23.81
CA ASP A 329 -5.80 7.64 -24.54
C ASP A 329 -7.00 6.76 -24.14
N TRP A 330 -6.79 5.76 -23.30
CA TRP A 330 -7.85 4.96 -22.70
C TRP A 330 -8.71 5.73 -21.69
N PHE A 331 -8.25 6.89 -21.22
CA PHE A 331 -8.90 7.65 -20.17
C PHE A 331 -9.15 9.11 -20.55
N GLY A 332 -10.20 9.70 -19.99
CA GLY A 332 -10.50 11.12 -20.17
C GLY A 332 -9.55 12.03 -19.40
N SER A 333 -9.48 13.29 -19.82
CA SER A 333 -8.71 14.33 -19.12
C SER A 333 -9.06 14.42 -17.63
N GLY A 334 -8.05 14.65 -16.80
CA GLY A 334 -8.19 14.72 -15.35
C GLY A 334 -8.18 13.35 -14.65
N SER A 335 -8.03 12.23 -15.38
CA SER A 335 -7.97 10.90 -14.78
C SER A 335 -6.69 10.69 -13.97
N ARG A 336 -6.79 9.85 -12.93
CA ARG A 336 -5.69 9.49 -12.03
C ARG A 336 -5.58 7.97 -11.93
N ILE A 337 -4.40 7.44 -12.22
CA ILE A 337 -4.12 6.01 -12.15
C ILE A 337 -2.97 5.79 -11.17
N ILE A 338 -3.17 4.91 -10.20
CA ILE A 338 -2.17 4.51 -9.21
C ILE A 338 -1.87 3.03 -9.37
N ILE A 339 -0.59 2.70 -9.50
CA ILE A 339 -0.12 1.32 -9.58
C ILE A 339 0.73 1.05 -8.34
N THR A 340 0.35 0.07 -7.52
CA THR A 340 1.23 -0.39 -6.43
C THR A 340 2.00 -1.63 -6.85
N THR A 341 3.31 -1.64 -6.60
CA THR A 341 4.15 -2.79 -6.96
C THR A 341 5.34 -2.98 -6.02
N ARG A 342 5.98 -4.15 -6.11
CA ARG A 342 7.26 -4.44 -5.46
C ARG A 342 8.42 -4.39 -6.45
N ASP A 343 8.16 -4.09 -7.72
CA ASP A 343 9.15 -4.12 -8.80
C ASP A 343 9.19 -2.76 -9.52
N GLN A 344 10.20 -1.95 -9.20
CA GLN A 344 10.40 -0.64 -9.83
C GLN A 344 10.58 -0.77 -11.34
N HIS A 345 11.20 -1.85 -11.81
CA HIS A 345 11.46 -2.04 -13.23
C HIS A 345 10.16 -2.13 -14.04
N LEU A 346 9.10 -2.69 -13.45
CA LEU A 346 7.78 -2.75 -14.07
C LEU A 346 7.25 -1.34 -14.40
N LEU A 347 7.42 -0.39 -13.48
CA LEU A 347 7.00 1.00 -13.66
C LEU A 347 7.83 1.73 -14.72
N GLU A 348 9.11 1.39 -14.84
CA GLU A 348 10.00 1.94 -15.87
C GLU A 348 9.64 1.44 -17.26
N VAL A 349 9.38 0.14 -17.40
CA VAL A 349 9.00 -0.47 -18.68
C VAL A 349 7.62 0.00 -19.12
N PHE A 350 6.70 0.24 -18.18
CA PHE A 350 5.38 0.79 -18.48
C PHE A 350 5.36 2.32 -18.65
N GLU A 351 6.48 3.01 -18.41
CA GLU A 351 6.63 4.46 -18.63
C GLU A 351 5.62 5.34 -17.86
N VAL A 352 5.48 5.09 -16.55
CA VAL A 352 4.65 5.93 -15.66
C VAL A 352 5.16 7.37 -15.57
N ASP A 353 4.28 8.34 -15.31
CA ASP A 353 4.63 9.76 -15.18
C ASP A 353 5.54 10.04 -13.97
N SER A 354 5.29 9.32 -12.89
CA SER A 354 6.03 9.50 -11.65
C SER A 354 6.11 8.22 -10.84
N LYS A 355 7.21 8.07 -10.11
CA LYS A 355 7.46 6.95 -9.20
C LYS A 355 7.63 7.47 -7.78
N TYR A 356 6.96 6.85 -6.82
CA TYR A 356 7.08 7.16 -5.41
C TYR A 356 7.57 5.93 -4.64
N GLU A 357 8.76 6.02 -4.06
CA GLU A 357 9.33 4.97 -3.21
C GLU A 357 8.78 5.12 -1.78
N MET A 358 8.11 4.09 -1.28
CA MET A 358 7.57 4.09 0.07
C MET A 358 8.68 4.02 1.13
N MET A 359 8.63 4.98 2.06
CA MET A 359 9.55 5.05 3.20
C MET A 359 9.02 4.24 4.40
N ILE A 360 9.94 3.59 5.12
CA ILE A 360 9.67 2.94 6.42
C ILE A 360 9.13 3.94 7.44
N LEU A 361 8.45 3.44 8.48
CA LEU A 361 8.03 4.27 9.61
C LEU A 361 9.24 4.76 10.40
N ASP A 362 9.17 5.99 10.89
CA ASP A 362 10.17 6.48 11.84
C ASP A 362 10.04 5.78 13.21
N ASP A 363 11.02 5.96 14.09
CA ASP A 363 11.05 5.26 15.39
C ASP A 363 9.83 5.57 16.27
N ASN A 364 9.26 6.78 16.18
CA ASN A 364 8.07 7.17 16.95
C ASN A 364 6.81 6.57 16.34
N GLU A 365 6.62 6.68 15.03
CA GLU A 365 5.54 6.04 14.28
C GLU A 365 5.53 4.52 14.52
N ALA A 366 6.71 3.89 14.46
CA ALA A 366 6.88 2.46 14.67
C ALA A 366 6.50 2.04 16.10
N LEU A 367 6.94 2.79 17.12
CA LEU A 367 6.59 2.53 18.50
C LEU A 367 5.10 2.68 18.75
N GLN A 368 4.46 3.71 18.20
CA GLN A 368 3.02 3.91 18.32
C GLN A 368 2.22 2.78 17.69
N LEU A 369 2.57 2.40 16.44
CA LEU A 369 1.88 1.32 15.74
C LEU A 369 2.02 0.00 16.49
N PHE A 370 3.22 -0.36 16.93
CA PHE A 370 3.46 -1.55 17.73
C PHE A 370 2.65 -1.53 19.03
N SER A 371 2.66 -0.41 19.74
CA SER A 371 2.02 -0.27 21.05
C SER A 371 0.50 -0.39 20.95
N LEU A 372 -0.11 0.12 19.88
CA LEU A 372 -1.55 -0.03 19.65
C LEU A 372 -1.95 -1.50 19.40
N HIS A 373 -1.08 -2.29 18.77
CA HIS A 373 -1.33 -3.72 18.58
C HIS A 373 -1.08 -4.55 19.84
N ALA A 374 -0.02 -4.23 20.61
CA ALA A 374 0.37 -4.96 21.82
C ALA A 374 -0.43 -4.60 23.07
N PHE A 375 -0.70 -3.30 23.28
CA PHE A 375 -1.29 -2.75 24.51
C PHE A 375 -2.66 -2.10 24.29
N LYS A 376 -3.05 -1.80 23.03
CA LYS A 376 -4.20 -0.94 22.67
C LYS A 376 -4.05 0.53 23.08
N GLU A 377 -2.83 0.95 23.37
CA GLU A 377 -2.46 2.32 23.73
C GLU A 377 -1.34 2.82 22.80
N LYS A 378 -1.21 4.14 22.64
CA LYS A 378 -0.18 4.71 21.76
C LYS A 378 1.24 4.57 22.33
N GLU A 379 1.34 4.32 23.62
CA GLU A 379 2.61 4.15 24.31
C GLU A 379 2.62 2.82 25.05
N PRO A 380 3.80 2.19 25.19
CA PRO A 380 3.92 0.99 25.99
C PRO A 380 3.81 1.34 27.48
N GLN A 381 3.38 0.37 28.28
CA GLN A 381 3.49 0.48 29.73
C GLN A 381 4.95 0.69 30.14
N LYS A 382 5.19 1.42 31.24
CA LYS A 382 6.56 1.82 31.67
C LYS A 382 7.54 0.63 31.73
N ASP A 383 7.11 -0.49 32.31
CA ASP A 383 7.94 -1.69 32.48
C ASP A 383 8.23 -2.40 31.14
N PHE A 384 7.42 -2.15 30.11
CA PHE A 384 7.58 -2.71 28.78
C PHE A 384 8.31 -1.79 27.79
N MET A 385 8.68 -0.57 28.20
CA MET A 385 9.27 0.43 27.30
C MET A 385 10.55 -0.09 26.61
N ASP A 386 11.49 -0.63 27.37
CA ASP A 386 12.78 -1.07 26.84
C ASP A 386 12.65 -2.28 25.92
N ILE A 387 11.83 -3.26 26.29
CA ILE A 387 11.59 -4.43 25.44
C ILE A 387 10.82 -4.03 24.17
N SER A 388 9.87 -3.10 24.25
CA SER A 388 9.15 -2.57 23.09
C SER A 388 10.10 -1.91 22.09
N LYS A 389 11.06 -1.09 22.57
CA LYS A 389 12.11 -0.52 21.73
C LYS A 389 13.00 -1.58 21.07
N GLN A 390 13.24 -2.72 21.73
CA GLN A 390 13.96 -3.83 21.12
C GLN A 390 13.13 -4.49 19.99
N VAL A 391 11.82 -4.65 20.19
CA VAL A 391 10.92 -5.18 19.14
C VAL A 391 10.86 -4.24 17.95
N THR A 392 10.68 -2.93 18.15
CA THR A 392 10.62 -1.96 17.05
C THR A 392 11.95 -1.87 16.31
N LYS A 393 13.08 -1.92 17.03
CA LYS A 393 14.42 -1.99 16.43
C LYS A 393 14.60 -3.24 15.56
N TYR A 394 14.06 -4.39 15.98
CA TYR A 394 14.06 -5.60 15.15
C TYR A 394 13.20 -5.45 13.90
N ALA A 395 12.05 -4.78 14.01
CA ALA A 395 11.15 -4.54 12.88
C ALA A 395 11.63 -3.44 11.91
N GLN A 396 12.52 -2.55 12.35
CA GLN A 396 13.10 -1.43 11.56
C GLN A 396 12.05 -0.59 10.82
N GLY A 397 10.94 -0.29 11.50
CA GLY A 397 9.89 0.56 10.93
C GLY A 397 9.03 -0.11 9.85
N LEU A 398 9.17 -1.42 9.60
CA LEU A 398 8.32 -2.15 8.66
C LEU A 398 6.91 -2.40 9.28
N PRO A 399 5.83 -1.77 8.77
CA PRO A 399 4.50 -1.84 9.38
C PRO A 399 3.98 -3.26 9.60
N LEU A 400 4.10 -4.15 8.60
CA LEU A 400 3.65 -5.53 8.72
C LEU A 400 4.31 -6.24 9.91
N ALA A 401 5.62 -6.07 10.10
CA ALA A 401 6.34 -6.72 11.18
C ALA A 401 5.89 -6.19 12.55
N LEU A 402 5.68 -4.87 12.68
CA LEU A 402 5.19 -4.25 13.90
C LEU A 402 3.79 -4.76 14.29
N VAL A 403 2.89 -4.86 13.31
CA VAL A 403 1.52 -5.38 13.48
C VAL A 403 1.52 -6.83 13.94
N VAL A 404 2.30 -7.69 13.24
CA VAL A 404 2.38 -9.13 13.55
C VAL A 404 2.98 -9.35 14.93
N LEU A 405 4.13 -8.74 15.22
CA LEU A 405 4.80 -8.90 16.51
C LEU A 405 3.99 -8.33 17.66
N GLY A 406 3.38 -7.14 17.48
CA GLY A 406 2.51 -6.56 18.51
C GLY A 406 1.30 -7.44 18.82
N SER A 407 0.72 -8.07 17.79
CA SER A 407 -0.43 -8.96 17.97
C SER A 407 -0.05 -10.30 18.63
N ASP A 408 1.11 -10.85 18.27
CA ASP A 408 1.63 -12.11 18.81
C ASP A 408 2.03 -11.98 20.29
N LEU A 409 2.71 -10.88 20.65
CA LEU A 409 3.21 -10.64 22.00
C LEU A 409 2.15 -10.11 22.98
N LYS A 410 0.95 -9.80 22.48
CA LYS A 410 -0.13 -9.23 23.26
C LYS A 410 -0.50 -10.09 24.47
N SER A 411 -0.71 -9.44 25.61
CA SER A 411 -1.13 -10.08 26.87
C SER A 411 -0.14 -11.08 27.47
N GLN A 412 1.12 -11.09 27.00
CA GLN A 412 2.20 -11.88 27.57
C GLN A 412 3.05 -11.08 28.57
N SER A 413 3.78 -11.78 29.42
CA SER A 413 4.74 -11.21 30.38
C SER A 413 6.03 -10.75 29.69
N ILE A 414 6.80 -9.89 30.38
CA ILE A 414 8.11 -9.42 29.90
C ILE A 414 9.08 -10.58 29.63
N GLN A 415 9.01 -11.66 30.41
CA GLN A 415 9.89 -12.83 30.22
C GLN A 415 9.53 -13.62 28.97
N GLU A 416 8.23 -13.77 28.70
CA GLU A 416 7.75 -14.38 27.45
C GLU A 416 8.15 -13.54 26.24
N TRP A 417 8.08 -12.20 26.33
CA TRP A 417 8.56 -11.32 25.26
C TRP A 417 10.05 -11.50 24.98
N LYS A 418 10.88 -11.55 26.03
CA LYS A 418 12.33 -11.79 25.88
C LYS A 418 12.58 -13.14 25.19
N SER A 419 11.92 -14.20 25.66
CA SER A 419 12.01 -15.53 25.06
C SER A 419 11.56 -15.56 23.60
N ALA A 420 10.45 -14.91 23.28
CA ALA A 420 9.94 -14.79 21.92
C ALA A 420 10.90 -14.01 21.01
N MET A 421 11.48 -12.91 21.50
CA MET A 421 12.48 -12.15 20.74
C MET A 421 13.75 -12.94 20.47
N ASP A 422 14.22 -13.74 21.44
CA ASP A 422 15.36 -14.63 21.24
C ASP A 422 15.05 -15.75 20.25
N LYS A 423 13.80 -16.25 20.25
CA LYS A 423 13.31 -17.14 19.19
C LYS A 423 13.31 -16.43 17.83
N TYR A 424 12.78 -15.21 17.71
CA TYR A 424 12.68 -14.50 16.42
C TYR A 424 14.01 -14.14 15.77
N LYS A 425 15.05 -13.88 16.57
CA LYS A 425 16.42 -13.69 16.06
C LYS A 425 16.96 -14.93 15.35
N ASN A 426 16.52 -16.13 15.76
CA ASN A 426 17.01 -17.40 15.24
C ASN A 426 16.05 -18.03 14.21
N ILE A 427 14.75 -17.92 14.45
CA ILE A 427 13.66 -18.47 13.66
C ILE A 427 12.62 -17.35 13.48
N PRO A 428 12.70 -16.59 12.37
CA PRO A 428 11.80 -15.48 12.13
C PRO A 428 10.34 -15.90 12.06
N HIS A 429 9.43 -14.99 12.44
CA HIS A 429 8.00 -15.26 12.46
C HIS A 429 7.44 -15.61 11.07
N GLY A 430 6.68 -16.71 10.97
CA GLY A 430 6.21 -17.28 9.70
C GLY A 430 5.41 -16.31 8.82
N ASP A 431 4.50 -15.54 9.42
CA ASP A 431 3.64 -14.61 8.66
C ASP A 431 4.42 -13.46 8.02
N ILE A 432 5.45 -12.95 8.72
CA ILE A 432 6.35 -11.92 8.18
C ILE A 432 7.13 -12.52 7.00
N GLN A 433 7.66 -13.73 7.20
CA GLN A 433 8.44 -14.43 6.18
C GLN A 433 7.64 -14.72 4.92
N LYS A 434 6.38 -15.15 5.06
CA LYS A 434 5.49 -15.44 3.94
C LYS A 434 5.34 -14.24 3.01
N VAL A 435 5.19 -13.03 3.56
CA VAL A 435 5.02 -11.82 2.75
C VAL A 435 6.34 -11.38 2.11
N LEU A 436 7.47 -11.43 2.84
CA LEU A 436 8.77 -11.03 2.30
C LEU A 436 9.27 -11.98 1.21
N LEU A 437 8.95 -13.28 1.31
CA LEU A 437 9.41 -14.32 0.39
C LEU A 437 8.87 -14.16 -1.03
N VAL A 438 7.73 -13.49 -1.22
CA VAL A 438 7.07 -13.35 -2.53
C VAL A 438 8.02 -12.79 -3.59
N SER A 439 8.76 -11.72 -3.27
CA SER A 439 9.69 -11.10 -4.22
C SER A 439 10.88 -12.02 -4.55
N TYR A 440 11.32 -12.83 -3.58
CA TYR A 440 12.42 -13.79 -3.75
C TYR A 440 12.01 -15.00 -4.59
N ALA A 441 10.81 -15.54 -4.36
CA ALA A 441 10.33 -16.76 -5.01
C ALA A 441 10.30 -16.64 -6.55
N GLY A 442 9.90 -15.47 -7.06
CA GLY A 442 9.84 -15.17 -8.49
C GLY A 442 11.16 -14.80 -9.17
N MET A 443 12.31 -14.93 -8.49
CA MET A 443 13.63 -14.66 -9.09
C MET A 443 14.26 -15.90 -9.73
N HIS A 444 15.17 -15.69 -10.68
CA HIS A 444 16.02 -16.74 -11.23
C HIS A 444 17.03 -17.25 -10.20
N ASP A 445 17.49 -18.49 -10.36
CA ASP A 445 18.36 -19.15 -9.37
C ASP A 445 19.67 -18.41 -9.13
N ALA A 446 20.30 -17.83 -10.17
CA ALA A 446 21.51 -17.02 -9.99
C ALA A 446 21.26 -15.76 -9.13
N ASP A 447 20.14 -15.07 -9.33
CA ASP A 447 19.77 -13.89 -8.55
C ASP A 447 19.44 -14.25 -7.09
N LYS A 448 18.86 -15.45 -6.88
CA LYS A 448 18.63 -16.01 -5.54
C LYS A 448 19.94 -16.26 -4.80
N GLU A 449 20.95 -16.82 -5.47
CA GLU A 449 22.28 -17.02 -4.86
C GLU A 449 22.96 -15.70 -4.49
N ILE A 450 22.84 -14.67 -5.35
CA ILE A 450 23.30 -13.30 -5.04
C ILE A 450 22.61 -12.76 -3.78
N PHE A 451 21.28 -12.90 -3.69
CA PHE A 451 20.53 -12.45 -2.52
C PHE A 451 21.01 -13.13 -1.23
N LEU A 452 21.16 -14.45 -1.25
CA LEU A 452 21.63 -15.23 -0.10
C LEU A 452 23.05 -14.82 0.33
N ASP A 453 23.93 -14.55 -0.63
CA ASP A 453 25.29 -14.09 -0.33
C ASP A 453 25.34 -12.71 0.29
N ILE A 454 24.50 -11.78 -0.16
CA ILE A 454 24.39 -10.46 0.46
C ILE A 454 23.84 -10.60 1.88
N ALA A 455 22.80 -11.41 2.07
CA ALA A 455 22.20 -11.66 3.38
C ALA A 455 23.21 -12.25 4.38
N PHE A 456 24.10 -13.13 3.94
CA PHE A 456 25.08 -13.75 4.83
C PHE A 456 26.35 -12.92 4.98
N PHE A 457 26.99 -12.51 3.88
CA PHE A 457 28.39 -12.10 3.89
C PHE A 457 28.60 -10.64 3.54
N PHE A 458 27.80 -10.09 2.62
CA PHE A 458 28.15 -8.84 1.93
C PHE A 458 27.26 -7.64 2.26
N LYS A 459 26.38 -7.76 3.26
CA LYS A 459 25.72 -6.59 3.85
C LYS A 459 26.77 -5.58 4.35
N ARG A 460 26.63 -4.33 3.92
CA ARG A 460 27.53 -3.18 4.11
C ARG A 460 28.89 -3.30 3.40
N GLU A 461 29.13 -4.31 2.58
CA GLU A 461 30.34 -4.38 1.75
C GLU A 461 30.24 -3.39 0.58
N SER A 462 31.39 -2.96 0.06
CA SER A 462 31.43 -2.06 -1.10
C SER A 462 30.88 -2.75 -2.35
N LEU A 463 30.01 -2.05 -3.09
CA LEU A 463 29.40 -2.57 -4.31
C LEU A 463 30.45 -3.06 -5.30
N GLU A 464 31.55 -2.32 -5.48
CA GLU A 464 32.64 -2.70 -6.38
C GLU A 464 33.23 -4.08 -6.04
N ASN A 465 33.49 -4.36 -4.75
CA ASN A 465 33.99 -5.67 -4.31
C ASN A 465 32.96 -6.76 -4.58
N VAL A 466 31.68 -6.50 -4.25
CA VAL A 466 30.57 -7.44 -4.45
C VAL A 466 30.43 -7.81 -5.92
N MET A 467 30.49 -6.83 -6.83
CA MET A 467 30.45 -7.05 -8.28
C MET A 467 31.60 -7.96 -8.73
N LYS A 468 32.84 -7.72 -8.30
CA LYS A 468 34.00 -8.56 -8.68
C LYS A 468 33.88 -9.99 -8.16
N ILE A 469 33.41 -10.17 -6.93
CA ILE A 469 33.21 -11.50 -6.33
C ILE A 469 32.18 -12.28 -7.15
N PHE A 470 31.01 -11.70 -7.39
CA PHE A 470 29.93 -12.37 -8.12
C PHE A 470 30.26 -12.64 -9.58
N ASP A 471 31.01 -11.75 -10.24
CA ASP A 471 31.53 -12.00 -11.59
C ASP A 471 32.43 -13.24 -11.61
N SER A 472 33.33 -13.36 -10.63
CA SER A 472 34.21 -14.54 -10.48
C SER A 472 33.47 -15.84 -10.13
N CYS A 473 32.24 -15.75 -9.61
CA CYS A 473 31.36 -16.88 -9.34
C CYS A 473 30.49 -17.27 -10.54
N GLY A 474 30.47 -16.46 -11.61
CA GLY A 474 29.57 -16.66 -12.76
C GLY A 474 28.11 -16.27 -12.46
N PHE A 475 27.87 -15.36 -11.52
CA PHE A 475 26.52 -14.97 -11.09
C PHE A 475 25.94 -13.77 -11.86
N TYR A 476 26.62 -13.26 -12.89
CA TYR A 476 26.14 -12.14 -13.73
C TYR A 476 25.70 -10.90 -12.91
N PRO A 477 26.60 -10.31 -12.12
CA PRO A 477 26.25 -9.32 -11.08
C PRO A 477 25.56 -8.06 -11.59
N ASN A 478 25.86 -7.61 -12.82
CA ASN A 478 25.19 -6.44 -13.41
C ASN A 478 23.67 -6.64 -13.48
N HIS A 479 23.23 -7.83 -13.90
CA HIS A 479 21.82 -8.16 -13.98
C HIS A 479 21.25 -8.43 -12.58
N GLY A 480 21.89 -9.30 -11.80
CA GLY A 480 21.34 -9.72 -10.51
C GLY A 480 21.25 -8.61 -9.45
N ILE A 481 22.27 -7.74 -9.34
CA ILE A 481 22.22 -6.60 -8.41
C ILE A 481 21.13 -5.60 -8.82
N LYS A 482 21.01 -5.32 -10.13
CA LYS A 482 19.94 -4.47 -10.65
C LYS A 482 18.58 -5.08 -10.31
N ARG A 483 18.38 -6.37 -10.57
CA ARG A 483 17.12 -7.09 -10.29
C ARG A 483 16.73 -7.05 -8.81
N LEU A 484 17.70 -7.23 -7.91
CA LEU A 484 17.45 -7.13 -6.46
C LEU A 484 17.08 -5.72 -6.02
N LYS A 485 17.74 -4.70 -6.58
CA LYS A 485 17.41 -3.29 -6.32
C LYS A 485 16.00 -2.96 -6.84
N ASP A 486 15.70 -3.35 -8.07
CA ASP A 486 14.40 -3.09 -8.69
C ASP A 486 13.27 -3.77 -7.90
N LYS A 487 13.53 -4.94 -7.31
CA LYS A 487 12.59 -5.64 -6.42
C LYS A 487 12.57 -5.13 -4.96
N CYS A 488 13.24 -4.01 -4.67
CA CYS A 488 13.39 -3.40 -3.35
C CYS A 488 13.96 -4.34 -2.27
N LEU A 489 14.77 -5.33 -2.66
CA LEU A 489 15.36 -6.32 -1.74
C LEU A 489 16.70 -5.85 -1.16
N ILE A 490 17.37 -4.94 -1.85
CA ILE A 490 18.62 -4.30 -1.42
C ILE A 490 18.59 -2.80 -1.72
N THR A 491 19.43 -2.05 -1.02
CA THR A 491 19.69 -0.63 -1.26
C THR A 491 21.17 -0.43 -1.58
N ILE A 492 21.52 0.69 -2.21
CA ILE A 492 22.92 1.11 -2.39
C ILE A 492 23.10 2.43 -1.64
N GLU A 493 23.85 2.39 -0.55
CA GLU A 493 23.90 3.44 0.45
C GLU A 493 25.20 4.26 0.39
N GLY A 494 25.05 5.58 0.53
CA GLY A 494 26.13 6.55 0.75
C GLY A 494 27.08 6.77 -0.44
N HIS A 495 27.99 7.73 -0.28
CA HIS A 495 28.98 8.09 -1.30
C HIS A 495 29.91 6.92 -1.68
N ASN A 496 30.17 6.01 -0.73
CA ASN A 496 31.03 4.84 -0.93
C ASN A 496 30.32 3.66 -1.61
N LYS A 497 29.04 3.81 -2.02
CA LYS A 497 28.21 2.78 -2.68
C LYS A 497 28.29 1.43 -1.98
N ARG A 498 27.79 1.35 -0.74
CA ARG A 498 27.75 0.09 0.02
C ARG A 498 26.41 -0.62 -0.18
N VAL A 499 26.43 -1.95 -0.20
CA VAL A 499 25.20 -2.74 -0.33
C VAL A 499 24.46 -2.77 1.00
N GLY A 500 23.25 -2.21 1.04
CA GLY A 500 22.34 -2.26 2.17
C GLY A 500 21.29 -3.37 1.99
N MET A 501 20.78 -3.87 3.12
CA MET A 501 19.70 -4.87 3.16
C MET A 501 19.00 -4.77 4.51
N HIS A 502 17.67 -4.68 4.48
CA HIS A 502 16.82 -4.65 5.67
C HIS A 502 17.03 -5.90 6.54
N ASP A 503 17.06 -5.75 7.87
CA ASP A 503 17.40 -6.86 8.79
C ASP A 503 16.42 -8.04 8.65
N LEU A 504 15.13 -7.77 8.48
CA LEU A 504 14.14 -8.84 8.22
C LEU A 504 14.34 -9.59 6.90
N LEU A 505 14.85 -8.92 5.84
CA LEU A 505 15.22 -9.59 4.59
C LEU A 505 16.48 -10.44 4.76
N GLN A 506 17.45 -9.95 5.53
CA GLN A 506 18.62 -10.72 5.91
C GLN A 506 18.23 -11.96 6.75
N ALA A 507 17.32 -11.79 7.71
CA ALA A 507 16.78 -12.88 8.52
C ALA A 507 16.02 -13.90 7.65
N MET A 508 15.30 -13.43 6.62
CA MET A 508 14.68 -14.31 5.62
C MET A 508 15.70 -15.14 4.84
N GLY A 509 16.77 -14.52 4.35
CA GLY A 509 17.85 -15.25 3.67
C GLY A 509 18.45 -16.35 4.55
N ARG A 510 18.66 -16.05 5.84
CA ARG A 510 19.16 -17.01 6.83
C ARG A 510 18.17 -18.16 7.08
N GLU A 511 16.88 -17.86 7.17
CA GLU A 511 15.82 -18.87 7.36
C GLU A 511 15.71 -19.80 6.14
N ILE A 512 15.84 -19.28 4.91
CA ILE A 512 15.86 -20.08 3.67
C ILE A 512 16.97 -21.13 3.75
N VAL A 513 18.20 -20.73 4.07
CA VAL A 513 19.34 -21.66 4.19
C VAL A 513 19.18 -22.62 5.36
N ARG A 514 18.63 -22.15 6.51
CA ARG A 514 18.34 -23.03 7.66
C ARG A 514 17.36 -24.14 7.28
N ARG A 515 16.39 -23.88 6.39
CA ARG A 515 15.40 -24.85 5.91
C ARG A 515 15.96 -25.90 4.95
N GLU A 516 17.11 -25.66 4.30
CA GLU A 516 17.79 -26.70 3.50
C GLU A 516 18.08 -27.95 4.34
N SER A 517 18.50 -27.75 5.59
CA SER A 517 18.63 -28.83 6.57
C SER A 517 18.47 -28.33 8.01
N PRO A 518 17.25 -28.38 8.58
CA PRO A 518 17.01 -27.81 9.91
C PRO A 518 17.86 -28.43 11.01
N LYS A 519 18.11 -29.75 10.95
CA LYS A 519 18.79 -30.51 12.01
C LYS A 519 20.29 -30.76 11.77
N LYS A 520 20.77 -30.60 10.53
CA LYS A 520 22.15 -30.97 10.14
C LYS A 520 22.85 -29.79 9.46
N PRO A 521 23.57 -28.93 10.21
CA PRO A 521 24.24 -27.76 9.66
C PRO A 521 25.24 -28.08 8.53
N SER A 522 25.94 -29.22 8.59
CA SER A 522 26.87 -29.69 7.55
C SER A 522 26.26 -29.85 6.15
N LYS A 523 24.93 -29.99 6.07
CA LYS A 523 24.19 -30.14 4.82
C LYS A 523 23.66 -28.83 4.23
N ARG A 524 23.90 -27.70 4.90
CA ARG A 524 23.47 -26.36 4.44
C ARG A 524 24.54 -25.73 3.56
N SER A 525 24.11 -24.86 2.64
CA SER A 525 24.98 -24.12 1.72
C SER A 525 25.80 -23.04 2.43
N ARG A 526 25.23 -22.37 3.44
CA ARG A 526 25.87 -21.26 4.17
C ARG A 526 25.69 -21.39 5.67
N LEU A 527 26.71 -20.97 6.42
CA LEU A 527 26.69 -20.96 7.88
C LEU A 527 27.03 -19.57 8.42
N TRP A 528 26.31 -19.17 9.47
CA TRP A 528 26.51 -17.89 10.17
C TRP A 528 26.35 -17.99 11.69
N ASN A 529 25.57 -18.97 12.17
CA ASN A 529 25.38 -19.21 13.61
C ASN A 529 26.64 -19.89 14.18
N HIS A 530 27.20 -19.32 15.25
CA HIS A 530 28.47 -19.75 15.82
C HIS A 530 28.43 -21.16 16.42
N GLU A 531 27.32 -21.59 17.02
CA GLU A 531 27.17 -22.93 17.58
C GLU A 531 27.17 -23.99 16.47
N ASP A 532 26.40 -23.72 15.41
CA ASP A 532 26.35 -24.56 14.21
C ASP A 532 27.73 -24.69 13.55
N ILE A 533 28.45 -23.57 13.42
CA ILE A 533 29.81 -23.56 12.84
C ILE A 533 30.78 -24.32 13.74
N ARG A 534 30.76 -24.07 15.06
CA ARG A 534 31.63 -24.77 16.02
C ARG A 534 31.45 -26.28 15.90
N LYS A 535 30.21 -26.75 15.87
CA LYS A 535 29.89 -28.16 15.67
C LYS A 535 30.45 -28.70 14.35
N VAL A 536 30.25 -27.97 13.25
CA VAL A 536 30.74 -28.40 11.92
C VAL A 536 32.26 -28.42 11.82
N LEU A 537 32.95 -27.48 12.47
CA LEU A 537 34.41 -27.38 12.43
C LEU A 537 35.11 -28.35 13.41
N GLN A 538 34.42 -28.75 14.47
CA GLN A 538 34.90 -29.75 15.44
C GLN A 538 34.59 -31.18 15.00
N ASP A 539 33.43 -31.40 14.37
CA ASP A 539 32.98 -32.72 13.93
C ASP A 539 33.33 -32.94 12.45
N SER A 540 34.39 -33.70 12.14
CA SER A 540 34.70 -34.09 10.75
C SER A 540 33.73 -35.15 10.22
N THR A 541 32.57 -34.74 9.72
CA THR A 541 31.52 -35.66 9.28
C THR A 541 31.16 -35.51 7.79
N GLY A 542 31.87 -36.28 6.94
CA GLY A 542 31.50 -36.51 5.54
C GLY A 542 31.56 -35.28 4.62
N PRO A 543 31.19 -35.42 3.33
CA PRO A 543 31.20 -34.32 2.38
C PRO A 543 30.17 -33.25 2.78
N ASN A 544 30.63 -32.01 2.87
CA ASN A 544 29.82 -30.86 3.23
C ASN A 544 29.34 -30.12 1.99
N LYS A 545 28.09 -29.63 2.00
CA LYS A 545 27.55 -28.77 0.93
C LYS A 545 27.90 -27.29 1.12
N ILE A 546 28.80 -26.99 2.05
CA ILE A 546 29.07 -25.64 2.51
C ILE A 546 29.86 -24.88 1.45
N GLU A 547 29.28 -23.78 1.00
CA GLU A 547 29.87 -22.81 0.09
C GLU A 547 30.38 -21.57 0.81
N GLY A 548 29.81 -21.24 1.98
CA GLY A 548 30.16 -20.02 2.70
C GLY A 548 30.07 -20.14 4.21
N ILE A 549 31.05 -19.56 4.92
CA ILE A 549 31.08 -19.48 6.39
C ILE A 549 31.36 -18.04 6.80
N LEU A 550 30.48 -17.49 7.64
CA LEU A 550 30.70 -16.25 8.39
C LEU A 550 30.78 -16.59 9.86
N LEU A 551 31.92 -16.33 10.46
CA LEU A 551 32.17 -16.57 11.86
C LEU A 551 32.26 -15.23 12.61
N ASP A 552 31.29 -15.03 13.49
CA ASP A 552 31.11 -13.83 14.31
C ASP A 552 30.66 -14.29 15.70
N LEU A 553 31.61 -14.40 16.62
CA LEU A 553 31.38 -14.90 17.98
C LEU A 553 30.90 -13.77 18.91
N PRO A 554 30.08 -14.06 19.94
CA PRO A 554 29.85 -13.16 21.06
C PRO A 554 31.17 -12.77 21.77
N GLU A 555 31.23 -11.61 22.41
CA GLU A 555 32.39 -11.22 23.23
C GLU A 555 32.61 -12.21 24.37
N GLY A 556 33.85 -12.69 24.54
CA GLY A 556 34.24 -13.61 25.61
C GLY A 556 34.24 -15.10 25.23
N ASP A 557 33.91 -15.46 23.99
CA ASP A 557 33.93 -16.85 23.53
C ASP A 557 35.35 -17.42 23.33
N GLU A 558 35.56 -18.65 23.82
CA GLU A 558 36.84 -19.36 23.78
C GLU A 558 37.21 -19.90 22.37
N VAL A 559 38.53 -20.14 22.22
CA VAL A 559 39.21 -20.75 21.06
C VAL A 559 38.40 -21.90 20.45
N ILE A 560 38.16 -21.82 19.14
CA ILE A 560 37.57 -22.91 18.37
C ILE A 560 38.64 -23.96 18.09
N SER A 561 38.44 -25.15 18.65
CA SER A 561 39.22 -26.32 18.27
C SER A 561 38.91 -26.70 16.83
N LEU A 562 39.90 -26.60 15.93
CA LEU A 562 39.73 -26.96 14.52
C LEU A 562 40.12 -28.42 14.31
N HIS A 563 39.20 -29.23 13.78
CA HIS A 563 39.57 -30.57 13.35
C HIS A 563 40.49 -30.49 12.12
N SER A 564 41.54 -31.30 12.09
CA SER A 564 42.59 -31.27 11.05
C SER A 564 42.05 -31.41 9.63
N GLU A 565 40.95 -32.15 9.46
CA GLU A 565 40.26 -32.40 8.18
C GLU A 565 38.99 -31.58 7.94
N ALA A 566 38.64 -30.63 8.82
CA ALA A 566 37.36 -29.90 8.72
C ALA A 566 37.15 -29.23 7.35
N PHE A 567 38.14 -28.49 6.87
CA PHE A 567 38.09 -27.80 5.57
C PHE A 567 38.31 -28.74 4.38
N ARG A 568 38.90 -29.92 4.59
CA ARG A 568 39.13 -30.91 3.52
C ARG A 568 37.81 -31.39 2.91
N ASN A 569 36.77 -31.49 3.73
CA ASN A 569 35.44 -31.93 3.32
C ASN A 569 34.58 -30.80 2.72
N MET A 570 35.13 -29.58 2.58
CA MET A 570 34.41 -28.38 2.10
C MET A 570 34.93 -27.93 0.72
N GLU A 571 34.92 -28.82 -0.26
CA GLU A 571 35.47 -28.54 -1.60
C GLU A 571 34.75 -27.38 -2.32
N SER A 572 33.46 -27.18 -2.06
CA SER A 572 32.66 -26.10 -2.65
C SER A 572 32.83 -24.75 -1.95
N LEU A 573 33.66 -24.65 -0.89
CA LEU A 573 33.82 -23.43 -0.12
C LEU A 573 34.40 -22.30 -0.98
N ARG A 574 33.64 -21.21 -1.11
CA ARG A 574 33.97 -20.02 -1.88
C ARG A 574 34.09 -18.74 -1.04
N VAL A 575 33.48 -18.71 0.15
CA VAL A 575 33.58 -17.57 1.07
C VAL A 575 33.92 -18.05 2.48
N PHE A 576 35.02 -17.56 3.04
CA PHE A 576 35.33 -17.74 4.45
C PHE A 576 35.65 -16.38 5.07
N ILE A 577 34.86 -16.01 6.09
CA ILE A 577 35.02 -14.75 6.82
C ILE A 577 35.06 -15.07 8.31
N ASN A 578 36.19 -14.80 8.95
CA ASN A 578 36.38 -14.87 10.39
C ASN A 578 36.61 -13.46 10.95
N ARG A 579 35.64 -12.95 11.71
CA ARG A 579 35.72 -11.61 12.30
C ARG A 579 36.56 -11.60 13.57
N ASN A 580 36.36 -12.56 14.46
CA ASN A 580 36.87 -12.51 15.83
C ASN A 580 37.17 -13.87 16.47
N ALA A 581 36.99 -14.99 15.77
CA ALA A 581 37.30 -16.29 16.36
C ALA A 581 38.80 -16.57 16.36
N HIS A 582 39.25 -17.17 17.45
CA HIS A 582 40.59 -17.74 17.56
C HIS A 582 40.54 -19.24 17.28
N PHE A 583 41.52 -19.75 16.56
CA PHE A 583 41.63 -21.16 16.20
C PHE A 583 42.81 -21.81 16.91
N SER A 584 42.62 -23.04 17.38
CA SER A 584 43.68 -23.80 18.07
C SER A 584 44.85 -24.17 17.15
N CYS A 585 44.58 -24.33 15.85
CA CYS A 585 45.58 -24.66 14.84
C CYS A 585 45.17 -24.14 13.46
N ALA A 586 46.12 -24.12 12.52
CA ALA A 586 45.86 -23.78 11.14
C ALA A 586 45.24 -24.96 10.37
N PRO A 587 44.39 -24.70 9.35
CA PRO A 587 43.83 -25.76 8.53
C PRO A 587 44.93 -26.46 7.72
N SER A 588 44.79 -27.77 7.52
CA SER A 588 45.69 -28.54 6.63
C SER A 588 45.35 -28.38 5.14
N TYR A 589 44.14 -27.88 4.84
CA TYR A 589 43.61 -27.73 3.49
C TYR A 589 42.71 -26.48 3.40
N LEU A 590 42.73 -25.82 2.25
CA LEU A 590 41.76 -24.78 1.86
C LEU A 590 41.29 -25.04 0.44
N SER A 591 40.00 -24.81 0.19
CA SER A 591 39.42 -25.00 -1.15
C SER A 591 40.00 -24.01 -2.16
N ASN A 592 40.38 -24.51 -3.33
CA ASN A 592 40.78 -23.67 -4.47
C ASN A 592 39.62 -22.91 -5.12
N ASN A 593 38.38 -23.15 -4.66
CA ASN A 593 37.19 -22.38 -5.06
C ASN A 593 37.01 -21.08 -4.26
N LEU A 594 37.84 -20.81 -3.24
CA LEU A 594 37.77 -19.58 -2.47
C LEU A 594 37.89 -18.33 -3.35
N ARG A 595 36.89 -17.44 -3.22
CA ARG A 595 36.85 -16.08 -3.77
C ARG A 595 37.12 -15.03 -2.70
N VAL A 596 36.72 -15.32 -1.46
CA VAL A 596 36.93 -14.45 -0.30
C VAL A 596 37.54 -15.26 0.83
N LEU A 597 38.68 -14.78 1.30
CA LEU A 597 39.35 -15.29 2.49
C LEU A 597 39.66 -14.10 3.41
N ASP A 598 38.78 -13.88 4.38
CA ASP A 598 38.95 -12.88 5.43
C ASP A 598 39.19 -13.65 6.74
N TRP A 599 40.45 -13.75 7.17
CA TRP A 599 40.86 -14.55 8.32
C TRP A 599 41.85 -13.78 9.18
N ASN A 600 41.32 -12.91 10.02
CA ASN A 600 42.13 -12.18 10.98
C ASN A 600 42.71 -13.12 12.04
N ASN A 601 43.90 -12.81 12.55
CA ASN A 601 44.64 -13.65 13.52
C ASN A 601 44.88 -15.09 13.02
N TYR A 602 45.15 -15.27 11.72
CA TYR A 602 45.44 -16.59 11.17
C TYR A 602 46.64 -17.23 11.90
N PRO A 603 46.51 -18.47 12.43
CA PRO A 603 47.41 -19.01 13.45
C PRO A 603 48.71 -19.62 12.91
N SER A 604 48.99 -19.53 11.61
CA SER A 604 50.19 -20.10 10.99
C SER A 604 50.94 -19.08 10.14
N PRO A 605 52.28 -19.19 10.05
CA PRO A 605 53.08 -18.35 9.17
C PRO A 605 52.92 -18.65 7.69
N TYR A 606 52.28 -19.78 7.34
CA TYR A 606 52.08 -20.21 5.96
C TYR A 606 50.65 -20.68 5.71
N LEU A 607 50.16 -20.40 4.50
CA LEU A 607 48.93 -21.00 3.96
C LEU A 607 49.16 -22.48 3.61
N PRO A 608 48.11 -23.30 3.53
CA PRO A 608 48.25 -24.71 3.20
C PRO A 608 48.93 -24.91 1.84
N PRO A 609 49.87 -25.85 1.71
CA PRO A 609 50.72 -25.99 0.52
C PRO A 609 49.94 -26.29 -0.77
N ASN A 610 48.76 -26.90 -0.65
CA ASN A 610 47.88 -27.27 -1.76
C ASN A 610 46.94 -26.13 -2.23
N PHE A 611 46.92 -25.01 -1.50
CA PHE A 611 46.08 -23.87 -1.84
C PHE A 611 46.78 -22.99 -2.89
N GLN A 612 46.18 -22.87 -4.07
CA GLN A 612 46.70 -22.12 -5.21
C GLN A 612 46.17 -20.68 -5.27
N GLY A 613 45.04 -20.39 -4.61
CA GLY A 613 44.47 -19.03 -4.56
C GLY A 613 44.11 -18.38 -5.91
N LYS A 614 44.05 -19.15 -7.01
CA LYS A 614 43.88 -18.60 -8.37
C LYS A 614 42.59 -17.81 -8.59
N ASN A 615 41.54 -18.19 -7.88
CA ASN A 615 40.21 -17.59 -7.98
C ASN A 615 39.96 -16.53 -6.91
N LEU A 616 40.94 -16.26 -6.04
CA LEU A 616 40.76 -15.36 -4.92
C LEU A 616 40.61 -13.92 -5.41
N ILE A 617 39.60 -13.22 -4.89
CA ILE A 617 39.32 -11.82 -5.20
C ILE A 617 39.68 -10.94 -3.99
N ILE A 618 39.32 -11.39 -2.79
CA ILE A 618 39.62 -10.69 -1.54
C ILE A 618 40.45 -11.59 -0.63
N LEU A 619 41.59 -11.05 -0.19
CA LEU A 619 42.43 -11.63 0.85
C LEU A 619 42.61 -10.61 1.97
N ARG A 620 42.05 -10.87 3.14
CA ARG A 620 42.21 -10.06 4.34
C ARG A 620 42.71 -10.97 5.45
N MET A 621 43.90 -10.71 5.97
CA MET A 621 44.53 -11.55 7.00
C MET A 621 45.23 -10.67 8.03
N ARG A 622 44.49 -9.71 8.58
CA ARG A 622 45.07 -8.72 9.50
C ARG A 622 45.54 -9.41 10.77
N HIS A 623 46.67 -8.95 11.29
CA HIS A 623 47.27 -9.48 12.52
C HIS A 623 47.57 -10.99 12.43
N SER A 624 47.77 -11.51 11.22
CA SER A 624 48.18 -12.90 11.02
C SER A 624 49.67 -13.09 11.27
N LEU A 625 50.08 -14.34 11.47
CA LEU A 625 51.48 -14.72 11.59
C LEU A 625 52.18 -14.89 10.23
N ILE A 626 51.48 -14.60 9.12
CA ILE A 626 51.99 -14.84 7.76
C ILE A 626 53.23 -14.01 7.51
N LYS A 627 54.32 -14.70 7.15
CA LYS A 627 55.60 -14.07 6.83
C LYS A 627 55.77 -13.85 5.33
N GLU A 628 55.28 -14.78 4.52
CA GLU A 628 55.39 -14.74 3.06
C GLU A 628 54.08 -15.24 2.43
N LEU A 629 53.47 -14.41 1.58
CA LEU A 629 52.49 -14.85 0.59
C LEU A 629 53.31 -15.29 -0.62
N GLY A 630 53.63 -16.58 -0.75
CA GLY A 630 54.48 -17.06 -1.85
C GLY A 630 54.01 -16.56 -3.24
N ASP A 631 54.91 -16.56 -4.25
CA ASP A 631 54.77 -15.95 -5.59
C ASP A 631 53.54 -16.35 -6.44
N ARG A 632 52.62 -17.14 -5.88
CA ARG A 632 51.47 -17.77 -6.54
C ARG A 632 50.24 -16.85 -6.63
N PHE A 633 50.21 -15.71 -5.94
CA PHE A 633 49.06 -14.80 -5.93
C PHE A 633 49.14 -13.76 -7.06
N LYS A 634 48.09 -13.71 -7.90
CA LYS A 634 48.01 -12.78 -9.04
C LYS A 634 47.82 -11.33 -8.55
N PRO A 635 48.27 -10.32 -9.33
CA PRO A 635 48.10 -8.89 -8.99
C PRO A 635 46.65 -8.38 -8.92
N LYS A 636 45.65 -9.24 -9.21
CA LYS A 636 44.22 -8.91 -9.15
C LYS A 636 43.59 -9.08 -7.77
N VAL A 637 44.31 -9.63 -6.79
CA VAL A 637 43.81 -9.85 -5.43
C VAL A 637 43.92 -8.55 -4.63
N ARG A 638 42.82 -8.13 -4.00
CA ARG A 638 42.88 -7.04 -3.02
C ARG A 638 43.40 -7.61 -1.69
N THR A 639 44.66 -7.32 -1.38
CA THR A 639 45.34 -7.84 -0.20
C THR A 639 45.38 -6.80 0.91
N GLN A 640 44.99 -7.21 2.13
CA GLN A 640 45.23 -6.48 3.36
C GLN A 640 45.83 -7.47 4.38
N LEU A 641 47.13 -7.36 4.62
CA LEU A 641 47.86 -8.13 5.63
C LEU A 641 47.89 -7.41 6.97
#